data_AF-A0A6J0P454-F1
#
_entry.id   AF-A0A6J0P454-F1
#
_cell.length_a   1.000
_cell.length_b   1.000
_cell.length_c   1.000
_cell.angle_alpha   90.00
_cell.angle_beta   90.00
_cell.angle_gamma   90.00
#
_symmetry.space_group_name_H-M   'P 1'
#
loop_
_entity.id
_entity.type
_entity.pdbx_description
1 polymer ?
#
loop_
_entity_poly.entity_id
_entity_poly.type
_entity_poly.pdbx_seq_one_letter_code
_entity_poly.pdbx_strand_id
1 'polypeptide(L)'
;MSMNRNKDKVVPTIKDDSPFGYLQEDLLIEIFIRVPILDWEQISSVRKQWAHLFRGECLWQAALNRSYPLASKTQRWTGPISQGSSKRRFVALYISRNILGVDTDIDEMLGHIYLFLKDRLQLSTTPASGILHGTMIDQLIVCGKSKEEADELVTKIWLALLDNLEDTKHTFLVLKSIAQEYDGFLPYPYSRPIKVQWKVFEKLFVDFRDLLFDHSEYCDLIGIAKKKFQTLPHLCKPTSSNMVLIKVITFLALFVSLLPPSSLALPQAKDGGGHVSLLVSQTGLDFAKDFLVHKVISTTLPLQLPEIEKKVKIPLVGKVRMGLTNIKIYAVDVRSSRVETGGDGMVLSVSGATADVSMDWSYAYKASFFHISDHGVASVKVKGMDLRSSVSLVGENGSLKIASRDSDCKVKSIGIHINGGASWLYQGVVDAFEKKIISTIEETVSTKILEKMKKLDAKLQSLPKERKIDDNVAVNLTFTGSPVLDDSSVEFGINGLLFMPNGDGGKASGSRSSSSSSSFPKVKRMMGIAIKEEVFNSATLVYFIARKMHVDIEQTKNGSALSTSDWKLILPELYKQYPNVKMMLNMSVTSPPAVNIRETGIDGIIDLEISIDVQNSGVVLSVARMSTVLEVAGTAEIAENNLAGSLRIKGFNATMTWSKLGDLQANYIQDVASTILESLFLPYVNARLKRGFPLPFTHGFKIKNTEIVYVENGIMVGSDVAFG
;
A
#
# COMPACT_ATOMS: atom_id res chain seq x y z
N MET A 1 -31.86 10.11 -53.63
CA MET A 1 -33.26 9.65 -53.57
C MET A 1 -33.28 8.38 -52.72
N SER A 2 -33.98 8.43 -51.60
CA SER A 2 -34.20 7.32 -50.66
C SER A 2 -35.07 6.25 -51.30
N MET A 3 -34.74 4.96 -51.13
CA MET A 3 -35.59 4.04 -50.37
C MET A 3 -35.00 2.63 -50.23
N ASN A 4 -35.20 2.10 -49.03
CA ASN A 4 -34.77 0.83 -48.47
C ASN A 4 -35.96 -0.14 -48.49
N ARG A 5 -35.75 -1.46 -48.72
CA ARG A 5 -36.36 -2.59 -47.97
C ARG A 5 -36.02 -3.98 -48.55
N ASN A 6 -35.02 -4.60 -47.92
CA ASN A 6 -35.05 -5.86 -47.14
C ASN A 6 -35.75 -7.16 -47.60
N LYS A 7 -34.98 -8.24 -47.35
CA LYS A 7 -35.30 -9.62 -46.89
C LYS A 7 -35.77 -10.66 -47.92
N ASP A 8 -34.86 -11.57 -48.27
CA ASP A 8 -34.75 -12.89 -47.63
C ASP A 8 -33.40 -13.55 -48.00
N LYS A 9 -32.54 -13.80 -47.01
CA LYS A 9 -31.35 -14.65 -47.15
C LYS A 9 -31.37 -15.72 -46.07
N VAL A 10 -31.67 -16.93 -46.53
CA VAL A 10 -31.54 -18.20 -45.82
C VAL A 10 -30.12 -18.32 -45.27
N VAL A 11 -29.99 -18.50 -43.96
CA VAL A 11 -28.74 -18.92 -43.30
C VAL A 11 -28.77 -20.44 -43.18
N PRO A 12 -27.76 -21.18 -43.67
CA PRO A 12 -27.73 -22.63 -43.54
C PRO A 12 -27.43 -23.02 -42.08
N THR A 13 -28.30 -23.86 -41.53
CA THR A 13 -28.13 -24.52 -40.23
C THR A 13 -27.24 -25.75 -40.44
N ILE A 14 -26.03 -25.73 -39.90
CA ILE A 14 -25.20 -26.95 -39.78
C ILE A 14 -25.69 -27.69 -38.53
N LYS A 15 -26.63 -28.61 -38.72
CA LYS A 15 -26.90 -29.70 -37.79
C LYS A 15 -25.90 -30.81 -38.03
N ASP A 16 -25.30 -31.28 -36.93
CA ASP A 16 -24.84 -32.64 -36.66
C ASP A 16 -24.46 -33.52 -37.86
N ASP A 17 -23.18 -33.48 -38.22
CA ASP A 17 -22.45 -34.66 -38.71
C ASP A 17 -21.01 -34.63 -38.17
N SER A 18 -20.86 -34.19 -36.91
CA SER A 18 -19.61 -34.33 -36.17
C SER A 18 -19.63 -35.69 -35.46
N PRO A 19 -18.65 -36.57 -35.70
CA PRO A 19 -18.55 -37.86 -35.00
C PRO A 19 -18.43 -37.73 -33.46
N PHE A 20 -18.33 -36.51 -32.93
CA PHE A 20 -18.12 -36.17 -31.52
C PHE A 20 -19.33 -35.55 -30.83
N GLY A 21 -20.49 -35.44 -31.51
CA GLY A 21 -21.68 -34.73 -31.01
C GLY A 21 -22.23 -35.21 -29.66
N TYR A 22 -21.91 -36.44 -29.24
CA TYR A 22 -22.51 -37.08 -28.06
C TYR A 22 -21.68 -37.03 -26.76
N LEU A 23 -20.47 -36.45 -26.78
CA LEU A 23 -19.61 -36.38 -25.58
C LEU A 23 -19.77 -35.04 -24.85
N GLN A 24 -19.87 -35.08 -23.50
CA GLN A 24 -19.86 -33.91 -22.62
C GLN A 24 -18.50 -33.19 -22.68
N GLU A 25 -18.53 -31.87 -22.52
CA GLU A 25 -17.37 -30.99 -22.69
C GLU A 25 -16.23 -31.32 -21.71
N ASP A 26 -16.55 -31.60 -20.45
CA ASP A 26 -15.57 -31.93 -19.42
C ASP A 26 -14.82 -33.24 -19.72
N LEU A 27 -15.53 -34.21 -20.30
CA LEU A 27 -14.97 -35.51 -20.66
C LEU A 27 -14.05 -35.41 -21.89
N LEU A 28 -14.42 -34.58 -22.87
CA LEU A 28 -13.57 -34.28 -24.03
C LEU A 28 -12.29 -33.58 -23.60
N ILE A 29 -12.39 -32.59 -22.70
CA ILE A 29 -11.24 -31.84 -22.18
C ILE A 29 -10.30 -32.76 -21.37
N GLU A 30 -10.81 -33.61 -20.50
CA GLU A 30 -10.02 -34.62 -19.78
C GLU A 30 -9.28 -35.58 -20.75
N ILE A 31 -9.99 -36.12 -21.75
CA ILE A 31 -9.42 -37.03 -22.74
C ILE A 31 -8.32 -36.34 -23.57
N PHE A 32 -8.50 -35.07 -23.93
CA PHE A 32 -7.54 -34.32 -24.75
C PHE A 32 -6.34 -33.76 -23.97
N ILE A 33 -6.46 -33.54 -22.65
CA ILE A 33 -5.39 -33.00 -21.82
C ILE A 33 -4.56 -34.12 -21.16
N ARG A 34 -5.19 -35.24 -20.75
CA ARG A 34 -4.52 -36.26 -19.91
C ARG A 34 -3.99 -37.49 -20.64
N VAL A 35 -4.44 -37.79 -21.86
CA VAL A 35 -4.00 -39.00 -22.58
C VAL A 35 -2.95 -38.65 -23.64
N PRO A 36 -1.69 -39.11 -23.51
CA PRO A 36 -0.69 -38.94 -24.57
C PRO A 36 -1.14 -39.62 -25.87
N ILE A 37 -1.09 -38.89 -26.99
CA ILE A 37 -1.54 -39.35 -28.32
C ILE A 37 -0.80 -40.62 -28.78
N LEU A 38 0.38 -40.90 -28.21
CA LEU A 38 1.20 -42.07 -28.52
C LEU A 38 0.59 -43.39 -28.01
N ASP A 39 -0.29 -43.36 -27.00
CA ASP A 39 -0.83 -44.57 -26.36
C ASP A 39 -2.16 -45.05 -26.97
N TRP A 40 -2.75 -44.28 -27.89
CA TRP A 40 -4.08 -44.57 -28.46
C TRP A 40 -4.11 -45.80 -29.37
N GLU A 41 -2.96 -46.24 -29.91
CA GLU A 41 -2.87 -47.52 -30.65
C GLU A 41 -2.90 -48.74 -29.73
N GLN A 42 -2.53 -48.58 -28.44
CA GLN A 42 -2.49 -49.67 -27.47
C GLN A 42 -3.83 -49.89 -26.76
N ILE A 43 -4.69 -48.88 -26.75
CA ILE A 43 -6.09 -49.01 -26.31
C ILE A 43 -6.84 -49.73 -27.43
N SER A 44 -6.82 -51.06 -27.36
CA SER A 44 -7.27 -52.05 -28.36
C SER A 44 -8.75 -52.00 -28.78
N SER A 45 -9.47 -50.93 -28.46
CA SER A 45 -10.90 -50.76 -28.72
C SER A 45 -11.23 -49.65 -29.73
N VAL A 46 -10.25 -48.86 -30.18
CA VAL A 46 -10.52 -47.73 -31.09
C VAL A 46 -10.27 -48.14 -32.55
N ARG A 47 -11.35 -48.30 -33.33
CA ARG A 47 -11.33 -48.54 -34.80
C ARG A 47 -10.26 -47.65 -35.47
N LYS A 48 -9.35 -48.21 -36.29
CA LYS A 48 -8.25 -47.48 -36.98
C LYS A 48 -8.66 -46.17 -37.67
N GLN A 49 -9.91 -46.09 -38.14
CA GLN A 49 -10.49 -44.90 -38.75
C GLN A 49 -10.61 -43.71 -37.77
N TRP A 50 -10.93 -43.97 -36.50
CA TRP A 50 -10.93 -42.97 -35.44
C TRP A 50 -9.53 -42.52 -35.11
N ALA A 51 -8.58 -43.46 -34.93
CA ALA A 51 -7.18 -43.11 -34.68
C ALA A 51 -6.59 -42.18 -35.76
N HIS A 52 -7.00 -42.35 -37.02
CA HIS A 52 -6.59 -41.49 -38.12
C HIS A 52 -7.29 -40.11 -38.11
N LEU A 53 -8.55 -40.04 -37.70
CA LEU A 53 -9.28 -38.78 -37.43
C LEU A 53 -8.66 -38.01 -36.26
N PHE A 54 -8.23 -38.71 -35.21
CA PHE A 54 -7.63 -38.14 -33.99
C PHE A 54 -6.17 -37.69 -34.18
N ARG A 55 -5.49 -38.14 -35.24
CA ARG A 55 -4.11 -37.74 -35.58
C ARG A 55 -4.00 -36.46 -36.44
N GLY A 56 -5.10 -35.97 -37.00
CA GLY A 56 -5.08 -34.89 -38.01
C GLY A 56 -5.62 -33.52 -37.55
N GLU A 57 -5.36 -32.49 -38.35
CA GLU A 57 -5.89 -31.12 -38.17
C GLU A 57 -7.42 -31.05 -38.06
N CYS A 58 -8.13 -32.00 -38.67
CA CYS A 58 -9.60 -32.05 -38.69
C CYS A 58 -10.23 -32.16 -37.30
N LEU A 59 -9.61 -32.90 -36.38
CA LEU A 59 -10.08 -33.02 -34.99
C LEU A 59 -10.03 -31.67 -34.28
N TRP A 60 -8.86 -31.01 -34.35
CA TRP A 60 -8.63 -29.75 -33.66
C TRP A 60 -9.43 -28.61 -34.29
N GLN A 61 -9.67 -28.67 -35.60
CA GLN A 61 -10.63 -27.78 -36.26
C GLN A 61 -12.07 -28.00 -35.75
N ALA A 62 -12.50 -29.25 -35.57
CA ALA A 62 -13.83 -29.53 -35.01
C ALA A 62 -13.95 -29.06 -33.55
N ALA A 63 -12.91 -29.27 -32.72
CA ALA A 63 -12.86 -28.82 -31.34
C ALA A 63 -12.88 -27.28 -31.24
N LEU A 64 -12.10 -26.58 -32.07
CA LEU A 64 -12.13 -25.12 -32.18
C LEU A 64 -13.51 -24.59 -32.58
N ASN A 65 -14.10 -25.15 -33.64
CA ASN A 65 -15.41 -24.70 -34.12
C ASN A 65 -16.54 -24.94 -33.11
N ARG A 66 -16.41 -25.94 -32.24
CA ARG A 66 -17.40 -26.25 -31.20
C ARG A 66 -17.20 -25.41 -29.95
N SER A 67 -16.00 -25.39 -29.38
CA SER A 67 -15.72 -24.73 -28.10
C SER A 67 -15.51 -23.22 -28.24
N TYR A 68 -15.07 -22.75 -29.41
CA TYR A 68 -14.75 -21.36 -29.69
C TYR A 68 -15.22 -20.93 -31.10
N PRO A 69 -16.54 -20.98 -31.39
CA PRO A 69 -17.10 -20.77 -32.73
C PRO A 69 -16.87 -19.37 -33.32
N LEU A 70 -16.60 -18.36 -32.48
CA LEU A 70 -16.28 -17.00 -32.89
C LEU A 70 -14.79 -16.84 -33.27
N ALA A 71 -13.90 -17.61 -32.61
CA ALA A 71 -12.46 -17.57 -32.85
C ALA A 71 -12.07 -18.19 -34.21
N SER A 72 -12.85 -19.15 -34.72
CA SER A 72 -12.57 -19.77 -36.02
C SER A 72 -12.77 -18.83 -37.22
N LYS A 73 -13.49 -17.71 -37.02
CA LYS A 73 -13.80 -16.69 -38.04
C LYS A 73 -12.92 -15.44 -37.95
N THR A 74 -12.04 -15.34 -36.96
CA THR A 74 -11.20 -14.17 -36.71
C THR A 74 -10.06 -14.09 -37.73
N GLN A 75 -9.77 -12.89 -38.24
CA GLN A 75 -8.65 -12.67 -39.17
C GLN A 75 -7.30 -12.92 -38.51
N ARG A 76 -6.28 -13.27 -39.31
CA ARG A 76 -4.89 -13.37 -38.84
C ARG A 76 -4.39 -12.01 -38.37
N TRP A 77 -3.86 -11.93 -37.15
CA TRP A 77 -3.20 -10.73 -36.66
C TRP A 77 -1.80 -10.57 -37.26
N THR A 78 -1.35 -9.32 -37.38
CA THR A 78 -0.02 -8.95 -37.88
C THR A 78 1.02 -9.06 -36.77
N GLY A 79 2.25 -9.46 -37.10
CA GLY A 79 3.37 -9.50 -36.15
C GLY A 79 4.18 -10.80 -36.17
N PRO A 80 5.25 -10.89 -35.36
CA PRO A 80 6.21 -12.00 -35.37
C PRO A 80 5.66 -13.35 -34.83
N ILE A 81 4.57 -13.37 -34.07
CA ILE A 81 4.03 -14.58 -33.43
C ILE A 81 2.78 -15.09 -34.20
N SER A 82 2.97 -16.16 -34.97
CA SER A 82 1.90 -16.74 -35.81
C SER A 82 0.90 -17.59 -35.01
N GLN A 83 -0.34 -17.67 -35.51
CA GLN A 83 -1.44 -18.49 -34.96
C GLN A 83 -1.18 -20.02 -35.00
N GLY A 84 -0.22 -20.50 -35.79
CA GLY A 84 0.12 -21.93 -35.85
C GLY A 84 -1.02 -22.85 -36.29
N SER A 85 -0.94 -24.11 -35.85
CA SER A 85 -1.92 -25.17 -36.16
C SER A 85 -3.21 -25.04 -35.37
N SER A 86 -4.26 -25.73 -35.81
CA SER A 86 -5.57 -25.76 -35.12
C SER A 86 -5.45 -26.25 -33.68
N LYS A 87 -4.54 -27.19 -33.43
CA LYS A 87 -4.19 -27.65 -32.08
C LYS A 87 -3.65 -26.51 -31.23
N ARG A 88 -2.68 -25.75 -31.75
CA ARG A 88 -2.05 -24.63 -31.04
C ARG A 88 -3.07 -23.55 -30.69
N ARG A 89 -3.97 -23.23 -31.62
CA ARG A 89 -5.05 -22.25 -31.41
C ARG A 89 -6.00 -22.65 -30.30
N PHE A 90 -6.38 -23.93 -30.24
CA PHE A 90 -7.25 -24.44 -29.17
C PHE A 90 -6.59 -24.29 -27.80
N VAL A 91 -5.31 -24.67 -27.71
CA VAL A 91 -4.52 -24.54 -26.47
C VAL A 91 -4.34 -23.06 -26.08
N ALA A 92 -4.10 -22.18 -27.05
CA ALA A 92 -3.98 -20.75 -26.81
C ALA A 92 -5.26 -20.16 -26.20
N LEU A 93 -6.44 -20.50 -26.75
CA LEU A 93 -7.73 -20.06 -26.22
C LEU A 93 -8.00 -20.59 -24.81
N TYR A 94 -7.64 -21.86 -24.56
CA TYR A 94 -7.73 -22.45 -23.24
C TYR A 94 -6.86 -21.70 -22.22
N ILE A 95 -5.61 -21.38 -22.58
CA ILE A 95 -4.68 -20.63 -21.73
C ILE A 95 -5.21 -19.22 -21.47
N SER A 96 -5.69 -18.53 -22.50
CA SER A 96 -6.23 -17.18 -22.35
C SER A 96 -7.40 -17.12 -21.36
N ARG A 97 -8.32 -18.10 -21.46
CA ARG A 97 -9.51 -18.15 -20.60
C ARG A 97 -9.20 -18.62 -19.18
N ASN A 98 -8.45 -19.70 -19.04
CA ASN A 98 -8.32 -20.41 -17.76
C ASN A 98 -7.06 -20.04 -16.97
N ILE A 99 -5.99 -19.62 -17.65
CA ILE A 99 -4.73 -19.23 -16.99
C ILE A 99 -4.62 -17.71 -16.90
N LEU A 100 -4.95 -17.00 -17.98
CA LEU A 100 -4.89 -15.53 -18.00
C LEU A 100 -6.19 -14.86 -17.52
N GLY A 101 -7.31 -15.59 -17.44
CA GLY A 101 -8.57 -15.06 -16.90
C GLY A 101 -9.13 -13.87 -17.67
N VAL A 102 -9.07 -13.90 -19.01
CA VAL A 102 -9.59 -12.82 -19.86
C VAL A 102 -10.88 -13.27 -20.55
N ASP A 103 -11.95 -12.48 -20.38
CA ASP A 103 -13.35 -12.89 -20.60
C ASP A 103 -14.02 -12.26 -21.83
N THR A 104 -13.24 -11.64 -22.73
CA THR A 104 -13.76 -11.01 -23.96
C THR A 104 -13.23 -11.65 -25.24
N ASP A 105 -14.06 -11.65 -26.29
CA ASP A 105 -13.71 -12.08 -27.63
C ASP A 105 -12.55 -11.22 -28.17
N ILE A 106 -11.32 -11.77 -28.20
CA ILE A 106 -10.14 -11.47 -29.05
C ILE A 106 -8.82 -12.00 -28.43
N ASP A 107 -8.80 -12.64 -27.27
CA ASP A 107 -7.50 -12.94 -26.61
C ASP A 107 -6.84 -14.29 -26.98
N GLU A 108 -7.22 -14.91 -28.10
CA GLU A 108 -6.42 -16.02 -28.69
C GLU A 108 -4.94 -15.61 -28.81
N MET A 109 -4.71 -14.34 -29.18
CA MET A 109 -3.37 -13.75 -29.30
C MET A 109 -2.56 -13.85 -27.99
N LEU A 110 -3.17 -13.54 -26.83
CA LEU A 110 -2.46 -13.60 -25.55
C LEU A 110 -2.05 -15.04 -25.21
N GLY A 111 -2.90 -16.01 -25.53
CA GLY A 111 -2.57 -17.42 -25.42
C GLY A 111 -1.40 -17.83 -26.31
N HIS A 112 -1.31 -17.33 -27.55
CA HIS A 112 -0.18 -17.60 -28.43
C HIS A 112 1.11 -16.91 -27.98
N ILE A 113 1.01 -15.70 -27.42
CA ILE A 113 2.15 -15.00 -26.82
C ILE A 113 2.69 -15.81 -25.63
N TYR A 114 1.80 -16.31 -24.76
CA TYR A 114 2.18 -17.22 -23.67
C TYR A 114 2.86 -18.49 -24.19
N LEU A 115 2.26 -19.17 -25.18
CA LEU A 115 2.83 -20.39 -25.75
C LEU A 115 4.17 -20.12 -26.43
N PHE A 116 4.30 -19.00 -27.13
CA PHE A 116 5.56 -18.57 -27.72
C PHE A 116 6.64 -18.42 -26.66
N LEU A 117 6.33 -17.72 -25.56
CA LEU A 117 7.28 -17.55 -24.46
C LEU A 117 7.66 -18.90 -23.85
N LYS A 118 6.67 -19.77 -23.58
CA LYS A 118 6.88 -21.12 -23.07
C LYS A 118 7.81 -21.94 -23.98
N ASP A 119 7.52 -21.98 -25.28
CA ASP A 119 8.31 -22.73 -26.26
C ASP A 119 9.75 -22.21 -26.31
N ARG A 120 9.95 -20.88 -26.23
CA ARG A 120 11.28 -20.28 -26.25
C ARG A 120 12.09 -20.61 -25.00
N LEU A 121 11.46 -20.62 -23.81
CA LEU A 121 12.13 -21.02 -22.56
C LEU A 121 12.47 -22.52 -22.51
N GLN A 122 11.81 -23.35 -23.30
CA GLN A 122 12.08 -24.79 -23.39
C GLN A 122 13.23 -25.15 -24.35
N LEU A 123 13.73 -24.20 -25.15
CA LEU A 123 14.88 -24.44 -26.03
C LEU A 123 16.17 -24.59 -25.22
N SER A 124 17.12 -25.39 -25.73
CA SER A 124 18.45 -25.55 -25.13
C SER A 124 19.29 -24.27 -25.18
N THR A 125 19.04 -23.42 -26.19
CA THR A 125 19.65 -22.10 -26.35
C THR A 125 18.55 -21.04 -26.41
N THR A 126 18.13 -20.57 -25.23
CA THR A 126 17.09 -19.56 -25.09
C THR A 126 17.62 -18.18 -25.49
N PRO A 127 16.90 -17.41 -26.35
CA PRO A 127 17.24 -16.01 -26.61
C PRO A 127 17.21 -15.19 -25.31
N ALA A 128 18.01 -14.13 -25.23
CA ALA A 128 18.02 -13.23 -24.07
C ALA A 128 16.58 -12.80 -23.74
N SER A 129 16.18 -12.92 -22.49
CA SER A 129 14.78 -12.74 -22.10
C SER A 129 14.27 -11.30 -22.30
N GLY A 130 15.16 -10.30 -22.37
CA GLY A 130 14.83 -8.95 -22.82
C GLY A 130 14.37 -8.88 -24.28
N ILE A 131 14.96 -9.69 -25.17
CA ILE A 131 14.52 -9.80 -26.58
C ILE A 131 13.15 -10.47 -26.64
N LEU A 132 12.94 -11.52 -25.84
CA LEU A 132 11.63 -12.17 -25.74
C LEU A 132 10.58 -11.19 -25.25
N HIS A 133 10.87 -10.42 -24.19
CA HIS A 133 9.98 -9.39 -23.66
C HIS A 133 9.64 -8.34 -24.72
N GLY A 134 10.64 -7.78 -25.41
CA GLY A 134 10.42 -6.81 -26.49
C GLY A 134 9.60 -7.37 -27.65
N THR A 135 9.83 -8.62 -28.06
CA THR A 135 9.05 -9.27 -29.13
C THR A 135 7.56 -9.37 -28.79
N MET A 136 7.23 -9.61 -27.52
CA MET A 136 5.83 -9.68 -27.07
C MET A 136 5.18 -8.30 -27.00
N ILE A 137 5.94 -7.29 -26.55
CA ILE A 137 5.51 -5.88 -26.59
C ILE A 137 5.22 -5.44 -28.03
N ASP A 138 6.13 -5.71 -28.95
CA ASP A 138 5.98 -5.39 -30.38
C ASP A 138 4.76 -6.09 -30.98
N GLN A 139 4.53 -7.36 -30.64
CA GLN A 139 3.36 -8.11 -31.10
C GLN A 139 2.05 -7.43 -30.69
N LEU A 140 1.94 -6.92 -29.45
CA LEU A 140 0.74 -6.26 -28.95
C LEU A 140 0.55 -4.86 -29.55
N ILE A 141 1.63 -4.09 -29.66
CA ILE A 141 1.58 -2.74 -30.27
C ILE A 141 1.17 -2.82 -31.74
N VAL A 142 1.73 -3.77 -32.50
CA VAL A 142 1.35 -4.00 -33.92
C VAL A 142 -0.12 -4.43 -34.05
N CYS A 143 -0.69 -5.04 -33.02
CA CYS A 143 -2.11 -5.41 -32.98
C CYS A 143 -3.03 -4.32 -32.39
N GLY A 144 -2.50 -3.10 -32.22
CA GLY A 144 -3.28 -1.92 -31.84
C GLY A 144 -3.41 -1.66 -30.33
N LYS A 145 -2.62 -2.35 -29.49
CA LYS A 145 -2.55 -2.03 -28.05
C LYS A 145 -1.66 -0.81 -27.80
N SER A 146 -2.00 -0.03 -26.76
CA SER A 146 -1.11 1.05 -26.29
C SER A 146 0.16 0.46 -25.66
N LYS A 147 1.17 1.30 -25.44
CA LYS A 147 2.42 0.88 -24.78
C LYS A 147 2.16 0.41 -23.35
N GLU A 148 1.26 1.09 -22.66
CA GLU A 148 0.87 0.82 -21.28
C GLU A 148 0.08 -0.49 -21.17
N GLU A 149 -0.89 -0.71 -22.07
CA GLU A 149 -1.65 -1.95 -22.14
C GLU A 149 -0.76 -3.14 -22.53
N ALA A 150 0.18 -2.94 -23.45
CA ALA A 150 1.13 -3.97 -23.86
C ALA A 150 2.03 -4.40 -22.69
N ASP A 151 2.58 -3.43 -21.94
CA ASP A 151 3.39 -3.71 -20.75
C ASP A 151 2.61 -4.49 -19.67
N GLU A 152 1.38 -4.08 -19.38
CA GLU A 152 0.53 -4.76 -18.40
C GLU A 152 0.22 -6.20 -18.81
N LEU A 153 -0.17 -6.42 -20.07
CA LEU A 153 -0.52 -7.74 -20.59
C LEU A 153 0.71 -8.66 -20.67
N VAL A 154 1.86 -8.16 -21.13
CA VAL A 154 3.11 -8.94 -21.17
C VAL A 154 3.59 -9.27 -19.76
N THR A 155 3.46 -8.34 -18.80
CA THR A 155 3.73 -8.61 -17.38
C THR A 155 2.87 -9.76 -16.87
N LYS A 156 1.57 -9.72 -17.15
CA LYS A 156 0.62 -10.75 -16.74
C LYS A 156 0.98 -12.12 -17.34
N ILE A 157 1.37 -12.17 -18.61
CA ILE A 157 1.81 -13.39 -19.29
C ILE A 157 3.08 -13.96 -18.65
N TRP A 158 4.08 -13.13 -18.39
CA TRP A 158 5.31 -13.55 -17.72
C TRP A 158 5.04 -14.16 -16.34
N LEU A 159 4.24 -13.49 -15.51
CA LEU A 159 3.92 -13.97 -14.17
C LEU A 159 3.15 -15.30 -14.23
N ALA A 160 2.11 -15.37 -15.07
CA ALA A 160 1.33 -16.58 -15.26
C ALA A 160 2.19 -17.75 -15.80
N LEU A 161 3.16 -17.49 -16.67
CA LEU A 161 4.06 -18.52 -17.14
C LEU A 161 4.97 -19.01 -16.01
N LEU A 162 5.63 -18.09 -15.29
CA LEU A 162 6.53 -18.42 -14.20
C LEU A 162 5.84 -19.25 -13.10
N ASP A 163 4.58 -18.92 -12.76
CA ASP A 163 3.76 -19.68 -11.81
C ASP A 163 3.43 -21.10 -12.29
N ASN A 164 3.38 -21.34 -13.60
CA ASN A 164 3.00 -22.62 -14.20
C ASN A 164 4.17 -23.39 -14.84
N LEU A 165 5.41 -22.92 -14.68
CA LEU A 165 6.59 -23.69 -15.11
C LEU A 165 6.79 -24.91 -14.20
N GLU A 166 7.02 -26.06 -14.81
CA GLU A 166 7.37 -27.31 -14.11
C GLU A 166 8.74 -27.19 -13.41
N ASP A 167 8.85 -27.77 -12.22
CA ASP A 167 10.07 -27.71 -11.41
C ASP A 167 11.11 -28.74 -11.86
N THR A 168 11.71 -28.48 -13.01
CA THR A 168 12.75 -29.34 -13.61
C THR A 168 14.14 -28.70 -13.49
N LYS A 169 15.19 -29.52 -13.60
CA LYS A 169 16.58 -29.03 -13.66
C LYS A 169 16.81 -28.07 -14.83
N HIS A 170 16.11 -28.27 -15.95
CA HIS A 170 16.14 -27.36 -17.11
C HIS A 170 15.55 -25.99 -16.73
N THR A 171 14.38 -25.98 -16.08
CA THR A 171 13.73 -24.75 -15.60
C THR A 171 14.65 -23.95 -14.68
N PHE A 172 15.35 -24.62 -13.76
CA PHE A 172 16.34 -23.97 -12.88
C PHE A 172 17.44 -23.26 -13.68
N LEU A 173 18.06 -23.92 -14.66
CA LEU A 173 19.13 -23.34 -15.48
C LEU A 173 18.64 -22.12 -16.28
N VAL A 174 17.43 -22.21 -16.83
CA VAL A 174 16.81 -21.11 -17.58
C VAL A 174 16.55 -19.91 -16.66
N LEU A 175 15.95 -20.12 -15.48
CA LEU A 175 15.69 -19.03 -14.54
C LEU A 175 16.99 -18.40 -13.99
N LYS A 176 18.02 -19.21 -13.73
CA LYS A 176 19.35 -18.74 -13.32
C LYS A 176 19.95 -17.83 -14.40
N SER A 177 19.88 -18.22 -15.67
CA SER A 177 20.32 -17.38 -16.80
C SER A 177 19.55 -16.06 -16.85
N ILE A 178 18.21 -16.12 -16.76
CA ILE A 178 17.32 -14.93 -16.79
C ILE A 178 17.65 -13.96 -15.65
N ALA A 179 17.98 -14.47 -14.45
CA ALA A 179 18.35 -13.68 -13.29
C ALA A 179 19.70 -12.97 -13.44
N GLN A 180 20.64 -13.58 -14.17
CA GLN A 180 21.99 -13.06 -14.43
C GLN A 180 22.03 -12.02 -15.56
N GLU A 181 21.02 -12.01 -16.45
CA GLU A 181 20.91 -11.03 -17.53
C GLU A 181 20.82 -9.57 -17.04
N TYR A 182 21.53 -8.67 -17.70
CA TYR A 182 21.53 -7.23 -17.40
C TYR A 182 20.50 -6.48 -18.28
N ASP A 183 19.54 -5.78 -17.66
CA ASP A 183 18.46 -5.06 -18.36
C ASP A 183 18.66 -3.54 -18.47
N GLY A 184 19.79 -3.00 -18.00
CA GLY A 184 19.97 -1.57 -17.73
C GLY A 184 19.96 -0.62 -18.93
N PHE A 185 19.64 -1.07 -20.14
CA PHE A 185 19.71 -0.27 -21.37
C PHE A 185 18.42 -0.21 -22.19
N LEU A 186 17.34 -0.90 -21.80
CA LEU A 186 16.08 -0.89 -22.56
C LEU A 186 15.14 0.21 -22.05
N PRO A 187 14.63 1.11 -22.92
CA PRO A 187 13.64 2.10 -22.52
C PRO A 187 12.28 1.44 -22.25
N TYR A 188 11.44 2.06 -21.43
CA TYR A 188 10.04 1.66 -21.28
C TYR A 188 9.31 1.67 -22.65
N PRO A 189 8.49 0.65 -22.99
CA PRO A 189 8.10 -0.54 -22.21
C PRO A 189 8.95 -1.81 -22.48
N TYR A 190 10.13 -1.70 -23.08
CA TYR A 190 10.95 -2.86 -23.46
C TYR A 190 11.82 -3.40 -22.30
N SER A 191 11.93 -2.65 -21.21
CA SER A 191 12.58 -3.11 -19.98
C SER A 191 11.68 -4.08 -19.21
N ARG A 192 12.19 -5.26 -18.86
CA ARG A 192 11.46 -6.24 -18.05
C ARG A 192 10.98 -5.61 -16.73
N PRO A 193 9.68 -5.65 -16.42
CA PRO A 193 9.13 -5.10 -15.18
C PRO A 193 9.76 -5.72 -13.94
N ILE A 194 9.96 -4.90 -12.90
CA ILE A 194 10.55 -5.32 -11.63
C ILE A 194 9.80 -6.52 -11.02
N LYS A 195 8.47 -6.59 -11.19
CA LYS A 195 7.65 -7.71 -10.70
C LYS A 195 8.03 -9.04 -11.35
N VAL A 196 8.31 -9.05 -12.66
CA VAL A 196 8.75 -10.25 -13.39
C VAL A 196 10.14 -10.66 -12.94
N GLN A 197 11.08 -9.70 -12.85
CA GLN A 197 12.43 -9.96 -12.37
C GLN A 197 12.42 -10.53 -10.95
N TRP A 198 11.59 -9.97 -10.06
CA TRP A 198 11.43 -10.45 -8.70
C TRP A 198 10.89 -11.88 -8.65
N LYS A 199 9.88 -12.21 -9.45
CA LYS A 199 9.27 -13.53 -9.48
C LYS A 199 10.26 -14.64 -9.90
N VAL A 200 11.22 -14.30 -10.78
CA VAL A 200 12.32 -15.21 -11.13
C VAL A 200 13.20 -15.52 -9.92
N PHE A 201 13.59 -14.51 -9.15
CA PHE A 201 14.37 -14.71 -7.91
C PHE A 201 13.57 -15.45 -6.84
N GLU A 202 12.28 -15.15 -6.69
CA GLU A 202 11.38 -15.86 -5.78
C GLU A 202 11.37 -17.37 -6.09
N LYS A 203 11.12 -17.74 -7.35
CA LYS A 203 11.10 -19.14 -7.79
C LYS A 203 12.46 -19.83 -7.60
N LEU A 204 13.57 -19.14 -7.87
CA LEU A 204 14.93 -19.66 -7.62
C LEU A 204 15.20 -19.95 -6.13
N PHE A 205 14.74 -19.09 -5.22
CA PHE A 205 15.02 -19.21 -3.79
C PHE A 205 13.98 -20.03 -3.01
N VAL A 206 12.77 -20.20 -3.55
CA VAL A 206 11.70 -20.97 -2.92
C VAL A 206 11.63 -22.37 -3.52
N ASP A 207 11.41 -22.48 -4.83
CA ASP A 207 11.10 -23.75 -5.49
C ASP A 207 12.36 -24.53 -5.84
N PHE A 208 13.47 -23.84 -6.13
CA PHE A 208 14.76 -24.45 -6.50
C PHE A 208 15.85 -24.31 -5.45
N ARG A 209 15.48 -23.99 -4.20
CA ARG A 209 16.42 -23.82 -3.08
C ARG A 209 17.37 -25.01 -2.94
N ASP A 210 16.83 -26.22 -3.09
CA ASP A 210 17.59 -27.45 -2.90
C ASP A 210 18.64 -27.63 -4.00
N LEU A 211 18.47 -27.07 -5.21
CA LEU A 211 19.47 -27.17 -6.28
C LEU A 211 20.64 -26.18 -6.11
N LEU A 212 20.56 -25.25 -5.15
CA LEU A 212 21.60 -24.27 -4.81
C LEU A 212 22.53 -24.81 -3.70
N PHE A 213 23.11 -25.99 -3.90
CA PHE A 213 23.98 -26.66 -2.92
C PHE A 213 25.35 -25.97 -2.73
N ASP A 214 25.83 -25.22 -3.73
CA ASP A 214 27.07 -24.45 -3.62
C ASP A 214 26.80 -23.09 -2.96
N HIS A 215 27.39 -22.89 -1.78
CA HIS A 215 27.27 -21.65 -1.02
C HIS A 215 27.77 -20.43 -1.83
N SER A 216 28.71 -20.61 -2.76
CA SER A 216 29.18 -19.55 -3.65
C SER A 216 28.09 -19.10 -4.63
N GLU A 217 27.44 -20.04 -5.32
CA GLU A 217 26.40 -19.72 -6.31
C GLU A 217 25.17 -19.05 -5.68
N TYR A 218 24.80 -19.50 -4.48
CA TYR A 218 23.73 -18.88 -3.70
C TYR A 218 24.08 -17.43 -3.31
N CYS A 219 25.33 -17.19 -2.87
CA CYS A 219 25.82 -15.85 -2.56
C CYS A 219 25.88 -14.93 -3.79
N ASP A 220 26.27 -15.47 -4.96
CA ASP A 220 26.33 -14.72 -6.21
C ASP A 220 24.92 -14.27 -6.66
N LEU A 221 23.93 -15.17 -6.63
CA LEU A 221 22.54 -14.84 -6.96
C LEU A 221 21.96 -13.80 -5.99
N ILE A 222 22.29 -13.90 -4.69
CA ILE A 222 21.95 -12.86 -3.71
C ILE A 222 22.64 -11.53 -4.04
N GLY A 223 23.91 -11.56 -4.45
CA GLY A 223 24.65 -10.37 -4.87
C GLY A 223 24.02 -9.68 -6.09
N ILE A 224 23.58 -10.46 -7.08
CA ILE A 224 22.89 -9.96 -8.27
C ILE A 224 21.52 -9.39 -7.90
N ALA A 225 20.73 -10.09 -7.07
CA ALA A 225 19.46 -9.59 -6.57
C ALA A 225 19.65 -8.28 -5.82
N LYS A 226 20.63 -8.21 -4.92
CA LYS A 226 21.00 -6.98 -4.22
C LYS A 226 21.34 -5.86 -5.20
N LYS A 227 22.21 -6.09 -6.17
CA LYS A 227 22.57 -5.06 -7.18
C LYS A 227 21.36 -4.58 -8.00
N LYS A 228 20.47 -5.48 -8.42
CA LYS A 228 19.28 -5.16 -9.22
C LYS A 228 18.20 -4.41 -8.42
N PHE A 229 18.09 -4.66 -7.11
CA PHE A 229 17.04 -4.09 -6.27
C PHE A 229 17.52 -3.06 -5.22
N GLN A 230 18.83 -2.82 -5.06
CA GLN A 230 19.40 -1.85 -4.10
C GLN A 230 19.51 -0.40 -4.62
N THR A 231 19.27 -0.11 -5.89
CA THR A 231 19.24 1.26 -6.44
C THR A 231 17.84 1.90 -6.45
N LEU A 232 16.87 1.30 -5.77
CA LEU A 232 15.58 1.91 -5.46
C LEU A 232 15.57 2.34 -3.98
N PRO A 233 15.07 3.54 -3.64
CA PRO A 233 14.90 3.94 -2.26
C PRO A 233 13.95 2.96 -1.59
N HIS A 234 14.49 2.17 -0.66
CA HIS A 234 13.79 1.36 0.34
C HIS A 234 12.43 0.78 -0.08
N LEU A 235 12.43 -0.30 -0.88
CA LEU A 235 11.28 -1.21 -0.92
C LEU A 235 11.70 -2.68 -0.77
N CYS A 236 11.05 -3.30 0.21
CA CYS A 236 10.86 -4.74 0.43
C CYS A 236 12.08 -5.63 0.71
N LYS A 237 12.45 -5.67 2.00
CA LYS A 237 12.78 -6.95 2.66
C LYS A 237 11.62 -7.94 2.44
N PRO A 238 11.86 -9.27 2.35
CA PRO A 238 10.80 -10.26 2.33
C PRO A 238 9.93 -10.01 3.57
N THR A 239 8.69 -9.64 3.32
CA THR A 239 7.72 -9.45 4.37
C THR A 239 7.35 -10.83 4.84
N SER A 240 7.95 -11.25 5.95
CA SER A 240 7.24 -12.16 6.84
C SER A 240 5.85 -11.54 7.05
N SER A 241 4.79 -12.35 6.99
CA SER A 241 3.40 -11.90 7.17
C SER A 241 3.20 -11.09 8.46
N ASN A 242 4.16 -11.15 9.39
CA ASN A 242 4.25 -10.29 10.56
C ASN A 242 4.54 -8.81 10.24
N MET A 243 5.34 -8.44 9.23
CA MET A 243 5.71 -7.03 8.95
C MET A 243 4.64 -6.22 8.19
N VAL A 244 3.89 -6.82 7.27
CA VAL A 244 2.71 -6.15 6.65
C VAL A 244 1.60 -5.99 7.68
N LEU A 245 1.42 -6.98 8.55
CA LEU A 245 0.50 -6.94 9.67
C LEU A 245 0.96 -5.95 10.76
N ILE A 246 2.26 -5.71 10.94
CA ILE A 246 2.78 -4.65 11.81
C ILE A 246 2.48 -3.28 11.21
N LYS A 247 2.83 -3.02 9.94
CA LYS A 247 2.62 -1.74 9.25
C LYS A 247 1.15 -1.34 9.09
N VAL A 248 0.31 -2.31 8.70
CA VAL A 248 -1.15 -2.13 8.60
C VAL A 248 -1.76 -1.88 9.96
N ILE A 249 -1.33 -2.58 11.02
CA ILE A 249 -1.88 -2.34 12.37
C ILE A 249 -1.27 -1.10 13.04
N THR A 250 -0.14 -0.54 12.59
CA THR A 250 0.32 0.79 13.04
C THR A 250 -0.56 1.91 12.46
N PHE A 251 -1.02 1.78 11.21
CA PHE A 251 -2.06 2.66 10.65
C PHE A 251 -3.39 2.49 11.38
N LEU A 252 -3.80 1.24 11.58
CA LEU A 252 -4.97 0.82 12.37
C LEU A 252 -4.85 1.26 13.84
N ALA A 253 -3.64 1.36 14.37
CA ALA A 253 -3.40 1.88 15.71
C ALA A 253 -3.54 3.39 15.73
N LEU A 254 -3.08 4.10 14.69
CA LEU A 254 -3.38 5.53 14.52
C LEU A 254 -4.86 5.80 14.18
N PHE A 255 -5.59 4.81 13.66
CA PHE A 255 -7.00 4.95 13.26
C PHE A 255 -8.00 4.42 14.31
N VAL A 256 -7.57 3.52 15.19
CA VAL A 256 -8.38 2.95 16.27
C VAL A 256 -7.83 3.33 17.65
N SER A 257 -6.83 4.22 17.76
CA SER A 257 -6.38 4.76 19.04
C SER A 257 -7.32 5.79 19.68
N LEU A 258 -8.54 5.93 19.19
CA LEU A 258 -9.20 7.21 19.14
C LEU A 258 -10.47 7.49 20.02
N LEU A 259 -10.57 7.27 21.36
CA LEU A 259 -11.79 7.50 22.21
C LEU A 259 -11.52 7.76 23.74
N PRO A 260 -12.51 8.14 24.61
CA PRO A 260 -12.49 8.21 26.10
C PRO A 260 -13.53 7.27 26.80
N PRO A 261 -13.40 6.79 28.08
CA PRO A 261 -14.54 6.35 28.91
C PRO A 261 -15.07 7.48 29.81
N SER A 262 -16.31 7.36 30.25
CA SER A 262 -17.16 8.40 30.83
C SER A 262 -16.99 8.71 32.34
N SER A 263 -17.22 9.99 32.65
CA SER A 263 -17.93 10.62 33.80
C SER A 263 -17.44 10.47 35.25
N LEU A 264 -16.77 11.51 35.74
CA LEU A 264 -17.15 12.27 36.95
C LEU A 264 -16.92 13.76 36.64
N ALA A 265 -17.92 14.60 36.88
CA ALA A 265 -17.85 16.04 36.66
C ALA A 265 -16.75 16.66 37.53
N LEU A 266 -15.73 17.27 36.91
CA LEU A 266 -14.77 18.20 37.51
C LEU A 266 -14.23 19.10 36.36
N PRO A 267 -13.89 20.36 36.66
CA PRO A 267 -13.93 21.47 35.72
C PRO A 267 -12.95 21.31 34.55
N GLN A 268 -13.36 21.82 33.39
CA GLN A 268 -12.50 22.05 32.23
C GLN A 268 -11.11 22.54 32.70
N ALA A 269 -10.10 21.68 32.56
CA ALA A 269 -8.73 22.13 32.52
C ALA A 269 -8.51 22.79 31.14
N LYS A 270 -8.94 24.05 31.03
CA LYS A 270 -8.32 25.02 30.13
C LYS A 270 -6.89 25.26 30.65
N ASP A 271 -5.97 24.33 30.40
CA ASP A 271 -4.55 24.62 30.18
C ASP A 271 -3.76 23.33 29.96
N GLY A 272 -3.03 23.25 28.84
CA GLY A 272 -2.17 22.12 28.47
C GLY A 272 -2.40 21.53 27.06
N GLY A 273 -3.12 22.24 26.19
CA GLY A 273 -3.56 21.73 24.88
C GLY A 273 -2.41 21.52 23.89
N GLY A 274 -2.39 20.37 23.20
CA GLY A 274 -1.42 20.05 22.17
C GLY A 274 -1.24 21.13 21.10
N HIS A 275 -0.06 21.17 20.49
CA HIS A 275 0.27 22.11 19.41
C HIS A 275 0.03 21.53 18.03
N VAL A 276 -0.21 20.22 17.96
CA VAL A 276 -0.71 19.54 16.77
C VAL A 276 -2.02 18.85 17.14
N SER A 277 -3.05 19.00 16.32
CA SER A 277 -4.29 18.22 16.43
C SER A 277 -4.48 17.36 15.18
N LEU A 278 -4.88 16.10 15.38
CA LEU A 278 -5.33 15.22 14.29
C LEU A 278 -6.85 15.07 14.40
N LEU A 279 -7.58 15.46 13.36
CA LEU A 279 -9.04 15.33 13.27
C LEU A 279 -9.39 14.26 12.23
N VAL A 280 -10.26 13.31 12.59
CA VAL A 280 -10.82 12.31 11.68
C VAL A 280 -12.31 12.60 11.51
N SER A 281 -12.76 12.87 10.30
CA SER A 281 -14.17 13.15 10.00
C SER A 281 -14.98 11.85 9.87
N GLN A 282 -16.31 11.95 9.82
CA GLN A 282 -17.19 10.82 9.57
C GLN A 282 -16.79 10.04 8.31
N THR A 283 -16.44 10.73 7.22
CA THR A 283 -15.97 10.08 5.98
C THR A 283 -14.69 9.28 6.22
N GLY A 284 -13.78 9.78 7.06
CA GLY A 284 -12.60 9.03 7.48
C GLY A 284 -12.94 7.82 8.33
N LEU A 285 -13.87 7.97 9.28
CA LEU A 285 -14.35 6.86 10.12
C LEU A 285 -15.01 5.76 9.28
N ASP A 286 -15.84 6.12 8.30
CA ASP A 286 -16.48 5.18 7.38
C ASP A 286 -15.44 4.42 6.54
N PHE A 287 -14.42 5.14 6.02
CA PHE A 287 -13.31 4.51 5.31
C PHE A 287 -12.58 3.46 6.16
N ALA A 288 -12.29 3.78 7.42
CA ALA A 288 -11.63 2.82 8.29
C ALA A 288 -12.54 1.69 8.71
N LYS A 289 -13.82 1.94 8.99
CA LYS A 289 -14.80 0.89 9.23
C LYS A 289 -14.75 -0.16 8.12
N ASP A 290 -14.85 0.26 6.87
CA ASP A 290 -14.85 -0.67 5.72
C ASP A 290 -13.53 -1.45 5.64
N PHE A 291 -12.41 -0.77 5.85
CA PHE A 291 -11.11 -1.42 5.90
C PHE A 291 -10.98 -2.44 7.04
N LEU A 292 -11.44 -2.09 8.24
CA LEU A 292 -11.36 -2.92 9.44
C LEU A 292 -12.21 -4.17 9.30
N VAL A 293 -13.44 -4.03 8.80
CA VAL A 293 -14.34 -5.16 8.53
C VAL A 293 -13.66 -6.14 7.59
N HIS A 294 -13.16 -5.65 6.45
CA HIS A 294 -12.44 -6.48 5.48
C HIS A 294 -11.19 -7.15 6.08
N LYS A 295 -10.40 -6.42 6.87
CA LYS A 295 -9.18 -6.93 7.50
C LYS A 295 -9.46 -7.98 8.57
N VAL A 296 -10.50 -7.79 9.38
CA VAL A 296 -10.90 -8.76 10.40
C VAL A 296 -11.34 -10.06 9.73
N ILE A 297 -12.18 -9.99 8.70
CA ILE A 297 -12.65 -11.18 7.96
C ILE A 297 -11.46 -11.93 7.33
N SER A 298 -10.65 -11.24 6.52
CA SER A 298 -9.52 -11.86 5.79
C SER A 298 -8.41 -12.43 6.67
N THR A 299 -8.26 -11.95 7.92
CA THR A 299 -7.22 -12.43 8.84
C THR A 299 -7.73 -13.35 9.95
N THR A 300 -9.02 -13.67 9.94
CA THR A 300 -9.66 -14.50 10.97
C THR A 300 -10.26 -15.76 10.38
N LEU A 301 -10.62 -15.76 9.10
CA LEU A 301 -11.13 -16.94 8.42
C LEU A 301 -9.98 -17.86 7.92
N PRO A 302 -10.14 -19.19 7.99
CA PRO A 302 -11.27 -19.89 8.62
C PRO A 302 -11.24 -19.79 10.16
N LEU A 303 -12.39 -19.52 10.77
CA LEU A 303 -12.53 -19.43 12.23
C LEU A 303 -13.01 -20.76 12.80
N GLN A 304 -12.18 -21.37 13.64
CA GLN A 304 -12.48 -22.61 14.34
C GLN A 304 -13.41 -22.36 15.53
N LEU A 305 -14.47 -23.15 15.62
CA LEU A 305 -15.42 -23.18 16.74
C LEU A 305 -15.14 -24.40 17.64
N PRO A 306 -15.49 -24.33 18.93
CA PRO A 306 -15.37 -25.46 19.84
C PRO A 306 -16.34 -26.58 19.47
N GLU A 307 -15.96 -27.82 19.77
CA GLU A 307 -16.77 -29.01 19.53
C GLU A 307 -18.04 -29.00 20.38
N ILE A 308 -19.11 -29.58 19.85
CA ILE A 308 -20.42 -29.61 20.52
C ILE A 308 -20.87 -31.06 20.66
N GLU A 309 -21.00 -31.53 21.90
CA GLU A 309 -21.58 -32.84 22.19
C GLU A 309 -22.95 -32.70 22.87
N LYS A 310 -23.91 -33.53 22.45
CA LYS A 310 -25.24 -33.57 23.07
C LYS A 310 -25.81 -34.99 23.14
N LYS A 311 -26.55 -35.24 24.22
CA LYS A 311 -27.38 -36.45 24.36
C LYS A 311 -28.80 -36.09 23.95
N VAL A 312 -29.28 -36.70 22.86
CA VAL A 312 -30.63 -36.45 22.32
C VAL A 312 -31.49 -37.67 22.56
N LYS A 313 -32.71 -37.48 23.06
CA LYS A 313 -33.70 -38.56 23.18
C LYS A 313 -34.54 -38.57 21.92
N ILE A 314 -34.34 -39.56 21.05
CA ILE A 314 -35.11 -39.71 19.83
C ILE A 314 -36.28 -40.67 20.10
N PRO A 315 -37.53 -40.33 19.71
CA PRO A 315 -38.66 -41.25 19.78
C PRO A 315 -38.31 -42.59 19.09
N LEU A 316 -38.72 -43.72 19.67
CA LEU A 316 -38.48 -45.09 19.18
C LEU A 316 -37.02 -45.61 19.26
N VAL A 317 -36.00 -44.75 19.32
CA VAL A 317 -34.57 -45.15 19.37
C VAL A 317 -33.96 -45.02 20.78
N GLY A 318 -34.39 -44.04 21.58
CA GLY A 318 -33.84 -43.81 22.93
C GLY A 318 -32.77 -42.72 22.96
N LYS A 319 -31.85 -42.77 23.95
CA LYS A 319 -30.82 -41.74 24.14
C LYS A 319 -29.63 -41.99 23.19
N VAL A 320 -29.41 -41.10 22.24
CA VAL A 320 -28.30 -41.12 21.28
C VAL A 320 -27.26 -40.06 21.69
N ARG A 321 -25.98 -40.40 21.63
CA ARG A 321 -24.89 -39.41 21.74
C ARG A 321 -24.57 -38.89 20.34
N MET A 322 -24.60 -37.58 20.19
CA MET A 322 -24.33 -36.91 18.93
C MET A 322 -23.23 -35.87 19.15
N GLY A 323 -22.28 -35.80 18.22
CA GLY A 323 -21.13 -34.90 18.28
C GLY A 323 -21.00 -34.10 16.99
N LEU A 324 -20.67 -32.81 17.14
CA LEU A 324 -20.27 -31.91 16.07
C LEU A 324 -18.82 -31.53 16.30
N THR A 325 -17.98 -31.83 15.33
CA THR A 325 -16.53 -31.62 15.37
C THR A 325 -16.08 -30.82 14.14
N ASN A 326 -14.83 -30.35 14.15
CA ASN A 326 -14.25 -29.64 13.01
C ASN A 326 -15.11 -28.45 12.51
N ILE A 327 -15.81 -27.77 13.44
CA ILE A 327 -16.73 -26.69 13.13
C ILE A 327 -15.94 -25.45 12.70
N LYS A 328 -16.13 -24.98 11.47
CA LYS A 328 -15.36 -23.89 10.86
C LYS A 328 -16.26 -22.91 10.13
N ILE A 329 -16.19 -21.63 10.51
CA ILE A 329 -16.70 -20.55 9.64
C ILE A 329 -15.62 -20.29 8.59
N TYR A 330 -15.97 -20.44 7.31
CA TYR A 330 -15.00 -20.30 6.22
C TYR A 330 -15.31 -19.13 5.28
N ALA A 331 -16.53 -18.59 5.31
CA ALA A 331 -16.90 -17.38 4.59
C ALA A 331 -17.83 -16.51 5.43
N VAL A 332 -17.69 -15.19 5.32
CA VAL A 332 -18.56 -14.18 5.94
C VAL A 332 -18.80 -13.08 4.92
N ASP A 333 -20.06 -12.74 4.68
CA ASP A 333 -20.50 -11.63 3.82
C ASP A 333 -21.16 -10.54 4.68
N VAL A 334 -20.60 -9.33 4.63
CA VAL A 334 -21.07 -8.14 5.36
C VAL A 334 -21.49 -7.09 4.33
N ARG A 335 -22.80 -6.85 4.22
CA ARG A 335 -23.36 -5.87 3.28
C ARG A 335 -23.64 -4.50 3.90
N SER A 336 -23.91 -4.47 5.21
CA SER A 336 -24.25 -3.27 5.93
C SER A 336 -23.43 -3.18 7.21
N SER A 337 -22.66 -2.10 7.32
CA SER A 337 -21.95 -1.74 8.54
C SER A 337 -21.97 -0.22 8.73
N ARG A 338 -21.99 0.21 9.98
CA ARG A 338 -21.99 1.62 10.38
C ARG A 338 -21.04 1.84 11.55
N VAL A 339 -20.41 3.01 11.58
CA VAL A 339 -19.65 3.50 12.73
C VAL A 339 -20.28 4.79 13.23
N GLU A 340 -20.49 4.86 14.54
CA GLU A 340 -21.05 6.04 15.21
C GLU A 340 -20.11 6.45 16.35
N THR A 341 -19.96 7.77 16.53
CA THR A 341 -19.26 8.39 17.65
C THR A 341 -20.29 9.00 18.61
N GLY A 342 -20.05 8.91 19.91
CA GLY A 342 -20.90 9.51 20.93
C GLY A 342 -20.16 9.70 22.25
N GLY A 343 -20.83 10.26 23.26
CA GLY A 343 -20.21 10.60 24.56
C GLY A 343 -19.55 9.43 25.29
N ASP A 344 -19.96 8.19 24.99
CA ASP A 344 -19.47 6.96 25.64
C ASP A 344 -18.41 6.19 24.82
N GLY A 345 -18.02 6.70 23.63
CA GLY A 345 -17.05 6.06 22.74
C GLY A 345 -17.54 5.91 21.30
N MET A 346 -17.06 4.87 20.60
CA MET A 346 -17.45 4.51 19.24
C MET A 346 -18.13 3.16 19.25
N VAL A 347 -19.13 3.05 18.39
CA VAL A 347 -19.87 1.83 18.18
C VAL A 347 -19.77 1.44 16.71
N LEU A 348 -19.15 0.28 16.47
CA LEU A 348 -19.24 -0.42 15.20
C LEU A 348 -20.46 -1.33 15.24
N SER A 349 -21.37 -1.14 14.28
CA SER A 349 -22.54 -2.00 14.10
C SER A 349 -22.49 -2.65 12.72
N VAL A 350 -22.63 -3.97 12.68
CA VAL A 350 -22.84 -4.76 11.46
C VAL A 350 -24.24 -5.34 11.54
N SER A 351 -24.99 -5.25 10.44
CA SER A 351 -26.37 -5.71 10.41
C SER A 351 -26.61 -6.65 9.24
N GLY A 352 -27.28 -7.77 9.52
CA GLY A 352 -27.74 -8.70 8.50
C GLY A 352 -26.62 -9.49 7.81
N ALA A 353 -25.46 -9.66 8.43
CA ALA A 353 -24.37 -10.43 7.83
C ALA A 353 -24.77 -11.90 7.63
N THR A 354 -24.12 -12.56 6.68
CA THR A 354 -24.29 -14.00 6.44
C THR A 354 -22.95 -14.71 6.56
N ALA A 355 -22.97 -15.98 6.95
CA ALA A 355 -21.75 -16.77 7.08
C ALA A 355 -22.00 -18.20 6.64
N ASP A 356 -20.99 -18.80 6.01
CA ASP A 356 -20.99 -20.21 5.66
C ASP A 356 -20.08 -20.98 6.61
N VAL A 357 -20.62 -22.06 7.15
CA VAL A 357 -20.01 -22.89 8.18
C VAL A 357 -19.98 -24.33 7.73
N SER A 358 -18.86 -25.00 7.93
CA SER A 358 -18.70 -26.44 7.71
C SER A 358 -18.50 -27.13 9.04
N MET A 359 -19.01 -28.35 9.18
CA MET A 359 -18.73 -29.19 10.36
C MET A 359 -18.88 -30.67 10.03
N ASP A 360 -18.25 -31.49 10.86
CA ASP A 360 -18.39 -32.94 10.80
C ASP A 360 -19.36 -33.38 11.90
N TRP A 361 -20.38 -34.14 11.52
CA TRP A 361 -21.34 -34.72 12.46
C TRP A 361 -21.05 -36.20 12.66
N SER A 362 -21.31 -36.69 13.86
CA SER A 362 -21.30 -38.11 14.16
C SER A 362 -22.36 -38.46 15.20
N TYR A 363 -22.86 -39.70 15.15
CA TYR A 363 -23.64 -40.25 16.25
C TYR A 363 -23.23 -41.69 16.54
N ALA A 364 -23.41 -42.09 17.79
CA ALA A 364 -23.27 -43.46 18.22
C ALA A 364 -24.42 -43.84 19.15
N TYR A 365 -25.02 -44.99 18.85
CA TYR A 365 -26.07 -45.59 19.65
C TYR A 365 -25.71 -47.04 19.97
N LYS A 366 -25.88 -47.40 21.25
CA LYS A 366 -25.58 -48.74 21.76
C LYS A 366 -26.83 -49.29 22.46
N ALA A 367 -27.44 -50.32 21.87
CA ALA A 367 -28.46 -51.15 22.50
C ALA A 367 -27.85 -52.48 22.97
N SER A 368 -28.60 -53.26 23.75
CA SER A 368 -28.12 -54.50 24.37
C SER A 368 -27.64 -55.59 23.39
N PHE A 369 -27.99 -55.52 22.09
CA PHE A 369 -27.65 -56.54 21.09
C PHE A 369 -27.19 -56.00 19.72
N PHE A 370 -27.04 -54.68 19.53
CA PHE A 370 -26.47 -54.07 18.31
C PHE A 370 -25.95 -52.64 18.55
N HIS A 371 -25.00 -52.20 17.71
CA HIS A 371 -24.39 -50.88 17.73
C HIS A 371 -24.61 -50.19 16.37
N ILE A 372 -25.11 -48.96 16.38
CA ILE A 372 -25.32 -48.15 15.17
C ILE A 372 -24.52 -46.86 15.35
N SER A 373 -23.62 -46.59 14.42
CA SER A 373 -22.90 -45.32 14.32
C SER A 373 -22.87 -44.85 12.89
N ASP A 374 -22.97 -43.54 12.70
CA ASP A 374 -22.82 -42.90 11.40
C ASP A 374 -22.09 -41.57 11.56
N HIS A 375 -21.54 -41.06 10.46
CA HIS A 375 -20.80 -39.82 10.41
C HIS A 375 -20.89 -39.18 9.02
N GLY A 376 -20.68 -37.88 8.95
CA GLY A 376 -20.64 -37.17 7.68
C GLY A 376 -20.33 -35.70 7.83
N VAL A 377 -20.52 -34.95 6.75
CA VAL A 377 -20.27 -33.51 6.70
C VAL A 377 -21.59 -32.76 6.61
N ALA A 378 -21.69 -31.66 7.34
CA ALA A 378 -22.80 -30.73 7.30
C ALA A 378 -22.31 -29.33 6.95
N SER A 379 -23.06 -28.65 6.08
CA SER A 379 -22.88 -27.24 5.76
C SER A 379 -24.01 -26.42 6.39
N VAL A 380 -23.67 -25.31 7.02
CA VAL A 380 -24.62 -24.42 7.69
C VAL A 380 -24.51 -23.02 7.13
N LYS A 381 -25.66 -22.44 6.81
CA LYS A 381 -25.79 -21.07 6.34
C LYS A 381 -26.39 -20.20 7.43
N VAL A 382 -25.59 -19.30 7.97
CA VAL A 382 -26.00 -18.31 8.98
C VAL A 382 -26.69 -17.15 8.27
N LYS A 383 -27.87 -16.76 8.75
CA LYS A 383 -28.65 -15.66 8.20
C LYS A 383 -28.99 -14.64 9.28
N GLY A 384 -28.75 -13.37 8.98
CA GLY A 384 -29.09 -12.27 9.88
C GLY A 384 -28.20 -12.26 11.11
N MET A 385 -26.88 -12.24 10.90
CA MET A 385 -25.90 -12.05 11.96
C MET A 385 -25.67 -10.54 12.18
N ASP A 386 -26.08 -10.06 13.35
CA ASP A 386 -25.90 -8.70 13.81
C ASP A 386 -24.76 -8.67 14.82
N LEU A 387 -23.86 -7.70 14.69
CA LEU A 387 -22.72 -7.53 15.59
C LEU A 387 -22.67 -6.07 16.02
N ARG A 388 -22.59 -5.85 17.33
CA ARG A 388 -22.37 -4.54 17.94
C ARG A 388 -21.11 -4.60 18.78
N SER A 389 -20.10 -3.86 18.38
CA SER A 389 -18.84 -3.75 19.11
C SER A 389 -18.60 -2.30 19.52
N SER A 390 -18.36 -2.08 20.81
CA SER A 390 -18.05 -0.75 21.35
C SER A 390 -16.63 -0.72 21.89
N VAL A 391 -16.02 0.46 21.78
CA VAL A 391 -14.68 0.71 22.30
C VAL A 391 -14.64 2.12 22.87
N SER A 392 -13.87 2.28 23.93
CA SER A 392 -13.46 3.58 24.48
C SER A 392 -11.95 3.56 24.69
N LEU A 393 -11.28 4.70 24.58
CA LEU A 393 -9.83 4.78 24.75
C LEU A 393 -9.49 5.80 25.82
N VAL A 394 -8.24 6.12 26.08
CA VAL A 394 -7.86 7.16 27.03
C VAL A 394 -6.44 7.57 26.69
N GLY A 395 -6.14 8.85 26.87
CA GLY A 395 -4.77 9.34 26.88
C GLY A 395 -4.14 9.05 28.24
N GLU A 396 -3.13 8.19 28.27
CA GLU A 396 -2.41 7.81 29.50
C GLU A 396 -0.90 7.85 29.24
N ASN A 397 -0.15 8.59 30.07
CA ASN A 397 1.32 8.68 30.01
C ASN A 397 1.88 9.03 28.61
N GLY A 398 1.24 9.96 27.91
CA GLY A 398 1.64 10.39 26.56
C GLY A 398 1.35 9.37 25.46
N SER A 399 0.57 8.33 25.75
CA SER A 399 0.15 7.26 24.84
C SER A 399 -1.37 7.14 24.81
N LEU A 400 -1.90 6.42 23.82
CA LEU A 400 -3.30 6.02 23.77
C LEU A 400 -3.47 4.56 24.17
N LYS A 401 -4.59 4.24 24.83
CA LYS A 401 -4.92 2.91 25.35
C LYS A 401 -6.43 2.67 25.29
N ILE A 402 -6.86 1.43 25.07
CA ILE A 402 -8.28 1.06 25.14
C ILE A 402 -8.69 0.95 26.61
N ALA A 403 -9.66 1.76 27.04
CA ALA A 403 -10.16 1.76 28.42
C ALA A 403 -11.27 0.74 28.64
N SER A 404 -12.23 0.65 27.72
CA SER A 404 -13.28 -0.37 27.71
C SER A 404 -13.48 -0.93 26.31
N ARG A 405 -13.95 -2.18 26.26
CA ARG A 405 -14.29 -2.89 25.03
C ARG A 405 -15.44 -3.84 25.30
N ASP A 406 -16.39 -3.86 24.40
CA ASP A 406 -17.50 -4.79 24.43
C ASP A 406 -17.82 -5.27 23.01
N SER A 407 -18.39 -6.47 22.91
CA SER A 407 -18.80 -7.04 21.64
C SER A 407 -19.94 -8.04 21.86
N ASP A 408 -21.11 -7.71 21.34
CA ASP A 408 -22.28 -8.59 21.33
C ASP A 408 -22.61 -9.00 19.90
N CYS A 409 -22.82 -10.29 19.70
CA CYS A 409 -23.17 -10.89 18.42
C CYS A 409 -24.51 -11.62 18.59
N LYS A 410 -25.43 -11.42 17.65
CA LYS A 410 -26.73 -12.08 17.60
C LYS A 410 -26.97 -12.68 16.23
N VAL A 411 -27.40 -13.94 16.21
CA VAL A 411 -27.74 -14.65 14.98
C VAL A 411 -29.26 -14.91 14.96
N LYS A 412 -29.92 -14.38 13.92
CA LYS A 412 -31.37 -14.56 13.77
C LYS A 412 -31.77 -16.00 13.51
N SER A 413 -31.06 -16.69 12.61
CA SER A 413 -31.38 -18.08 12.23
C SER A 413 -30.22 -18.74 11.50
N ILE A 414 -30.22 -20.08 11.48
CA ILE A 414 -29.31 -20.87 10.66
C ILE A 414 -30.08 -21.86 9.79
N GLY A 415 -29.56 -22.16 8.60
CA GLY A 415 -30.04 -23.26 7.76
C GLY A 415 -29.01 -24.37 7.73
N ILE A 416 -29.38 -25.60 8.10
CA ILE A 416 -28.46 -26.73 8.16
C ILE A 416 -28.74 -27.68 6.99
N HIS A 417 -27.72 -28.00 6.22
CA HIS A 417 -27.74 -28.99 5.15
C HIS A 417 -26.76 -30.12 5.50
N ILE A 418 -27.26 -31.34 5.57
CA ILE A 418 -26.48 -32.52 5.95
C ILE A 418 -26.33 -33.42 4.73
N ASN A 419 -25.11 -33.79 4.38
CA ASN A 419 -24.83 -34.75 3.34
C ASN A 419 -24.76 -36.16 3.97
N GLY A 420 -25.66 -37.08 3.57
CA GLY A 420 -25.70 -38.46 4.08
C GLY A 420 -27.05 -39.15 3.87
N GLY A 421 -27.11 -40.49 3.95
CA GLY A 421 -28.27 -41.31 3.56
C GLY A 421 -29.38 -41.51 4.61
N ALA A 422 -29.34 -40.83 5.76
CA ALA A 422 -30.28 -41.04 6.87
C ALA A 422 -31.35 -39.94 6.97
N SER A 423 -32.41 -40.02 6.14
CA SER A 423 -33.44 -38.97 6.05
C SER A 423 -34.28 -38.72 7.30
N TRP A 424 -34.33 -39.68 8.23
CA TRP A 424 -35.08 -39.56 9.48
C TRP A 424 -34.36 -38.75 10.58
N LEU A 425 -33.08 -38.42 10.39
CA LEU A 425 -32.23 -37.76 11.38
C LEU A 425 -32.29 -36.21 11.31
N TYR A 426 -32.70 -35.64 10.17
CA TYR A 426 -32.50 -34.22 9.88
C TYR A 426 -33.23 -33.27 10.83
N GLN A 427 -34.53 -33.46 11.07
CA GLN A 427 -35.30 -32.53 11.91
C GLN A 427 -34.88 -32.61 13.39
N GLY A 428 -34.63 -33.82 13.90
CA GLY A 428 -34.22 -34.03 15.29
C GLY A 428 -32.82 -33.48 15.60
N VAL A 429 -31.92 -33.46 14.63
CA VAL A 429 -30.59 -32.84 14.74
C VAL A 429 -30.69 -31.32 14.69
N VAL A 430 -31.47 -30.79 13.76
CA VAL A 430 -31.70 -29.34 13.65
C VAL A 430 -32.28 -28.81 14.96
N ASP A 431 -33.39 -29.38 15.45
CA ASP A 431 -34.04 -28.93 16.69
C ASP A 431 -33.13 -29.10 17.93
N ALA A 432 -32.29 -30.14 17.95
CA ALA A 432 -31.40 -30.40 19.07
C ALA A 432 -30.16 -29.48 19.10
N PHE A 433 -29.60 -29.11 17.95
CA PHE A 433 -28.32 -28.41 17.87
C PHE A 433 -28.44 -26.94 17.48
N GLU A 434 -29.53 -26.51 16.85
CA GLU A 434 -29.68 -25.15 16.31
C GLU A 434 -29.32 -24.06 17.33
N LYS A 435 -29.97 -24.06 18.50
CA LYS A 435 -29.70 -23.08 19.56
C LYS A 435 -28.26 -23.11 20.06
N LYS A 436 -27.65 -24.30 20.11
CA LYS A 436 -26.28 -24.45 20.62
C LYS A 436 -25.26 -24.00 19.57
N ILE A 437 -25.48 -24.31 18.29
CA ILE A 437 -24.68 -23.82 17.18
C ILE A 437 -24.74 -22.29 17.13
N ILE A 438 -25.95 -21.70 17.19
CA ILE A 438 -26.16 -20.25 17.25
C ILE A 438 -25.36 -19.63 18.40
N SER A 439 -25.57 -20.09 19.63
CA SER A 439 -24.87 -19.58 20.82
C SER A 439 -23.36 -19.72 20.71
N THR A 440 -22.86 -20.84 20.17
CA THR A 440 -21.42 -21.04 19.97
C THR A 440 -20.85 -20.10 18.90
N ILE A 441 -21.57 -19.83 17.81
CA ILE A 441 -21.18 -18.83 16.81
C ILE A 441 -21.12 -17.43 17.45
N GLU A 442 -22.19 -17.03 18.13
CA GLU A 442 -22.29 -15.72 18.80
C GLU A 442 -21.11 -15.48 19.76
N GLU A 443 -20.87 -16.43 20.68
CA GLU A 443 -19.81 -16.35 21.68
C GLU A 443 -18.41 -16.36 21.06
N THR A 444 -18.18 -17.24 20.07
CA THR A 444 -16.86 -17.36 19.42
C THR A 444 -16.52 -16.11 18.62
N VAL A 445 -17.48 -15.55 17.87
CA VAL A 445 -17.29 -14.31 17.11
C VAL A 445 -17.01 -13.14 18.05
N SER A 446 -17.83 -12.93 19.08
CA SER A 446 -17.61 -11.86 20.06
C SER A 446 -16.24 -11.98 20.75
N THR A 447 -15.90 -13.17 21.23
CA THR A 447 -14.60 -13.42 21.88
C THR A 447 -13.45 -13.12 20.92
N LYS A 448 -13.56 -13.53 19.65
CA LYS A 448 -12.50 -13.30 18.67
C LYS A 448 -12.30 -11.82 18.36
N ILE A 449 -13.38 -11.04 18.33
CA ILE A 449 -13.30 -9.59 18.16
C ILE A 449 -12.61 -8.94 19.36
N LEU A 450 -12.97 -9.34 20.59
CA LEU A 450 -12.30 -8.85 21.81
C LEU A 450 -10.81 -9.19 21.83
N GLU A 451 -10.41 -10.37 21.34
CA GLU A 451 -8.99 -10.71 21.17
C GLU A 451 -8.28 -9.81 20.16
N LYS A 452 -8.93 -9.48 19.03
CA LYS A 452 -8.35 -8.58 18.02
C LYS A 452 -8.24 -7.15 18.58
N MET A 453 -9.20 -6.70 19.38
CA MET A 453 -9.12 -5.42 20.12
C MET A 453 -7.98 -5.39 21.13
N LYS A 454 -7.68 -6.50 21.83
CA LYS A 454 -6.47 -6.59 22.69
C LYS A 454 -5.18 -6.38 21.90
N LYS A 455 -5.08 -6.99 20.72
CA LYS A 455 -3.92 -6.81 19.84
C LYS A 455 -3.80 -5.37 19.35
N LEU A 456 -4.94 -4.73 19.14
CA LEU A 456 -5.02 -3.34 18.73
C LEU A 456 -4.56 -2.41 19.85
N ASP A 457 -5.07 -2.59 21.06
CA ASP A 457 -4.67 -1.87 22.27
C ASP A 457 -3.14 -1.85 22.47
N ALA A 458 -2.51 -3.03 22.40
CA ALA A 458 -1.06 -3.15 22.48
C ALA A 458 -0.32 -2.33 21.40
N LYS A 459 -0.92 -2.17 20.21
CA LYS A 459 -0.32 -1.38 19.13
C LYS A 459 -0.46 0.12 19.38
N LEU A 460 -1.60 0.57 19.91
CA LEU A 460 -1.81 1.98 20.29
C LEU A 460 -0.77 2.40 21.32
N GLN A 461 -0.55 1.54 22.30
CA GLN A 461 0.42 1.75 23.36
C GLN A 461 1.87 1.72 22.86
N SER A 462 2.11 1.10 21.70
CA SER A 462 3.43 1.05 21.05
C SER A 462 3.69 2.21 20.07
N LEU A 463 2.74 3.14 19.91
CA LEU A 463 2.94 4.29 19.03
C LEU A 463 4.17 5.10 19.49
N PRO A 464 5.01 5.55 18.55
CA PRO A 464 6.23 6.27 18.90
C PRO A 464 5.87 7.58 19.60
N LYS A 465 6.47 7.82 20.77
CA LYS A 465 6.31 9.07 21.53
C LYS A 465 7.18 10.21 20.99
N GLU A 466 8.14 9.88 20.15
CA GLU A 466 9.04 10.83 19.49
C GLU A 466 9.44 10.30 18.11
N ARG A 467 9.81 11.21 17.21
CA ARG A 467 10.38 10.87 15.91
C ARG A 467 11.55 11.78 15.61
N LYS A 468 12.72 11.21 15.34
CA LYS A 468 13.88 11.96 14.87
C LYS A 468 13.62 12.50 13.47
N ILE A 469 13.86 13.80 13.29
CA ILE A 469 13.86 14.46 11.99
C ILE A 469 15.27 14.34 11.38
N ASP A 470 16.28 14.61 12.19
CA ASP A 470 17.70 14.38 11.87
C ASP A 470 18.49 14.05 13.15
N ASP A 471 19.81 14.02 13.07
CA ASP A 471 20.70 13.64 14.18
C ASP A 471 20.62 14.59 15.40
N ASN A 472 20.10 15.80 15.23
CA ASN A 472 20.09 16.86 16.25
C ASN A 472 18.68 17.19 16.74
N VAL A 473 17.64 16.87 15.95
CA VAL A 473 16.27 17.33 16.20
C VAL A 473 15.28 16.17 16.14
N ALA A 474 14.39 16.11 17.11
CA ALA A 474 13.22 15.23 17.12
C ALA A 474 11.93 16.00 17.38
N VAL A 475 10.81 15.43 16.95
CA VAL A 475 9.46 15.92 17.27
C VAL A 475 8.85 15.08 18.38
N ASN A 476 8.20 15.72 19.34
CA ASN A 476 7.45 15.07 20.41
C ASN A 476 6.05 14.69 19.91
N LEU A 477 5.79 13.39 19.84
CA LEU A 477 4.53 12.80 19.37
C LEU A 477 3.64 12.30 20.51
N THR A 478 3.93 12.68 21.76
CA THR A 478 3.07 12.31 22.89
C THR A 478 1.66 12.90 22.76
N PHE A 479 0.66 12.09 23.10
CA PHE A 479 -0.72 12.55 23.20
C PHE A 479 -0.91 13.40 24.46
N THR A 480 -1.54 14.56 24.31
CA THR A 480 -1.71 15.52 25.42
C THR A 480 -2.91 15.21 26.31
N GLY A 481 -3.74 14.25 25.92
CA GLY A 481 -4.90 13.83 26.71
C GLY A 481 -5.74 12.79 25.98
N SER A 482 -6.90 12.49 26.55
CA SER A 482 -7.91 11.69 25.87
C SER A 482 -8.48 12.45 24.67
N PRO A 483 -8.87 11.73 23.62
CA PRO A 483 -9.46 12.36 22.46
C PRO A 483 -10.85 12.89 22.70
N VAL A 484 -11.18 13.88 21.89
CA VAL A 484 -12.46 14.58 21.90
C VAL A 484 -13.34 13.98 20.81
N LEU A 485 -14.51 13.50 21.20
CA LEU A 485 -15.53 12.96 20.31
C LEU A 485 -16.57 14.03 20.03
N ASP A 486 -16.89 14.19 18.76
CA ASP A 486 -18.06 14.91 18.26
C ASP A 486 -19.03 13.91 17.62
N ASP A 487 -20.24 14.33 17.30
CA ASP A 487 -21.28 13.48 16.68
C ASP A 487 -20.85 12.89 15.31
N SER A 488 -19.80 13.44 14.70
CA SER A 488 -19.32 13.07 13.37
C SER A 488 -17.81 13.20 13.18
N SER A 489 -17.05 13.30 14.27
CA SER A 489 -15.59 13.38 14.18
C SER A 489 -14.89 13.01 15.47
N VAL A 490 -13.58 12.76 15.36
CA VAL A 490 -12.72 12.49 16.49
C VAL A 490 -11.43 13.30 16.40
N GLU A 491 -11.07 13.99 17.48
CA GLU A 491 -9.87 14.83 17.55
C GLU A 491 -8.85 14.33 18.59
N PHE A 492 -7.57 14.40 18.22
CA PHE A 492 -6.40 14.01 19.02
C PHE A 492 -5.50 15.21 19.24
N GLY A 493 -5.25 15.56 20.49
CA GLY A 493 -4.17 16.48 20.84
C GLY A 493 -2.83 15.75 20.91
N ILE A 494 -1.84 16.29 20.19
CA ILE A 494 -0.45 15.83 20.18
C ILE A 494 0.44 17.01 20.60
N ASN A 495 1.50 16.75 21.36
CA ASN A 495 2.42 17.80 21.80
C ASN A 495 2.99 18.55 20.59
N GLY A 496 3.64 17.84 19.66
CA GLY A 496 4.06 18.36 18.36
C GLY A 496 5.29 19.27 18.36
N LEU A 497 5.82 19.68 19.53
CA LEU A 497 6.99 20.55 19.60
C LEU A 497 8.28 19.78 19.27
N LEU A 498 9.24 20.51 18.70
CA LEU A 498 10.57 19.97 18.40
C LEU A 498 11.50 20.14 19.60
N PHE A 499 12.43 19.21 19.77
CA PHE A 499 13.44 19.21 20.84
C PHE A 499 14.74 18.51 20.41
N MET A 500 15.81 18.70 21.19
CA MET A 500 17.09 18.01 20.98
C MET A 500 17.15 16.69 21.76
N PRO A 501 17.35 15.52 21.10
CA PRO A 501 17.32 14.21 21.80
C PRO A 501 18.47 13.97 22.78
N ASN A 502 19.65 14.53 22.52
CA ASN A 502 20.90 14.22 23.22
C ASN A 502 21.48 15.43 23.99
N GLY A 503 20.70 16.49 24.22
CA GLY A 503 21.16 17.66 24.96
C GLY A 503 20.85 17.59 26.45
N ASP A 504 21.82 17.93 27.30
CA ASP A 504 21.60 18.28 28.73
C ASP A 504 20.77 19.58 28.89
N GLY A 505 20.47 20.26 27.78
CA GLY A 505 19.53 21.37 27.72
C GLY A 505 18.12 20.86 27.92
N GLY A 506 17.65 20.93 29.17
CA GLY A 506 16.33 20.53 29.59
C GLY A 506 15.25 21.02 28.64
N LYS A 507 14.17 20.22 28.53
CA LYS A 507 12.86 20.54 27.96
C LYS A 507 12.85 22.00 27.54
N ALA A 508 13.16 22.28 26.27
CA ALA A 508 13.12 23.62 25.73
C ALA A 508 11.64 24.03 25.83
N SER A 509 11.27 24.50 27.02
CA SER A 509 9.99 25.02 27.36
C SER A 509 9.93 26.26 26.51
N GLY A 510 9.28 26.12 25.36
CA GLY A 510 8.91 27.25 24.53
C GLY A 510 8.36 28.32 25.47
N SER A 511 8.81 29.54 25.21
CA SER A 511 8.20 30.76 25.70
C SER A 511 6.71 30.53 25.95
N ARG A 512 6.20 30.94 27.12
CA ARG A 512 4.76 31.12 27.34
C ARG A 512 4.30 32.22 26.38
N SER A 513 4.13 31.90 25.09
CA SER A 513 3.26 32.67 24.23
C SER A 513 1.85 32.48 24.77
N SER A 514 1.14 33.59 24.91
CA SER A 514 -0.27 33.61 25.29
C SER A 514 -1.02 32.59 24.45
N SER A 515 -1.63 31.60 25.10
CA SER A 515 -2.45 30.55 24.50
C SER A 515 -3.63 31.16 23.73
N SER A 516 -3.38 31.72 22.55
CA SER A 516 -4.44 32.13 21.64
C SER A 516 -5.07 30.86 21.10
N SER A 517 -6.37 30.69 21.34
CA SER A 517 -7.12 29.57 20.78
C SER A 517 -7.19 29.72 19.27
N SER A 518 -6.37 28.99 18.52
CA SER A 518 -6.57 28.83 17.08
C SER A 518 -7.87 28.06 16.85
N SER A 519 -8.83 28.66 16.16
CA SER A 519 -10.05 27.97 15.74
C SER A 519 -9.84 27.43 14.33
N PHE A 520 -9.66 26.13 14.22
CA PHE A 520 -9.53 25.47 12.92
C PHE A 520 -10.92 25.17 12.35
N PRO A 521 -11.14 25.34 11.04
CA PRO A 521 -12.41 25.05 10.42
C PRO A 521 -12.70 23.55 10.43
N LYS A 522 -13.98 23.16 10.35
CA LYS A 522 -14.35 21.75 10.19
C LYS A 522 -13.72 21.19 8.92
N VAL A 523 -13.09 20.03 9.06
CA VAL A 523 -12.41 19.35 7.95
C VAL A 523 -13.44 18.77 6.98
N LYS A 524 -13.29 19.09 5.69
CA LYS A 524 -14.16 18.60 4.61
C LYS A 524 -13.69 17.26 4.02
N ARG A 525 -12.49 16.82 4.39
CA ARG A 525 -11.81 15.61 3.92
C ARG A 525 -11.90 14.48 4.94
N MET A 526 -11.38 13.30 4.62
CA MET A 526 -11.33 12.17 5.57
C MET A 526 -10.58 12.49 6.85
N MET A 527 -9.52 13.30 6.77
CA MET A 527 -8.74 13.71 7.94
C MET A 527 -8.17 15.11 7.81
N GLY A 528 -7.85 15.72 8.94
CA GLY A 528 -7.16 17.00 9.04
C GLY A 528 -6.05 16.98 10.07
N ILE A 529 -4.96 17.66 9.77
CA ILE A 529 -3.83 17.87 10.69
C ILE A 529 -3.71 19.37 10.90
N ALA A 530 -4.10 19.82 12.09
CA ALA A 530 -3.91 21.19 12.53
C ALA A 530 -2.55 21.33 13.21
N ILE A 531 -1.77 22.35 12.84
CA ILE A 531 -0.43 22.60 13.32
C ILE A 531 -0.37 24.07 13.73
N LYS A 532 -0.19 24.32 15.02
CA LYS A 532 -0.10 25.69 15.53
C LYS A 532 1.25 26.32 15.24
N GLU A 533 1.28 27.65 15.23
CA GLU A 533 2.48 28.46 15.02
C GLU A 533 3.63 28.08 15.96
N GLU A 534 3.35 27.69 17.21
CA GLU A 534 4.38 27.30 18.18
C GLU A 534 5.21 26.10 17.71
N VAL A 535 4.66 25.23 16.86
CA VAL A 535 5.42 24.12 16.27
C VAL A 535 6.54 24.66 15.38
N PHE A 536 6.24 25.65 14.53
CA PHE A 536 7.21 26.28 13.64
C PHE A 536 8.25 27.07 14.43
N ASN A 537 7.81 27.85 15.43
CA ASN A 537 8.72 28.59 16.32
C ASN A 537 9.61 27.64 17.16
N SER A 538 9.11 26.47 17.56
CA SER A 538 9.96 25.46 18.23
C SER A 538 11.00 24.87 17.29
N ALA A 539 10.65 24.67 16.01
CA ALA A 539 11.58 24.17 15.01
C ALA A 539 12.73 25.17 14.77
N THR A 540 12.40 26.46 14.56
CA THR A 540 13.42 27.49 14.31
C THR A 540 14.34 27.66 15.52
N LEU A 541 13.80 27.64 16.74
CA LEU A 541 14.57 27.70 17.97
C LEU A 541 15.54 26.52 18.13
N VAL A 542 15.08 25.29 17.91
CA VAL A 542 15.91 24.10 18.12
C VAL A 542 17.05 24.03 17.10
N TYR A 543 16.79 24.34 15.83
CA TYR A 543 17.85 24.39 14.80
C TYR A 543 18.86 25.52 15.04
N PHE A 544 18.42 26.65 15.59
CA PHE A 544 19.31 27.73 16.01
C PHE A 544 20.22 27.30 17.16
N ILE A 545 19.66 26.74 18.25
CA ILE A 545 20.42 26.28 19.42
C ILE A 545 21.39 25.15 19.04
N ALA A 546 20.97 24.25 18.14
CA ALA A 546 21.82 23.19 17.59
C ALA A 546 22.95 23.70 16.68
N ARG A 547 23.06 25.02 16.48
CA ARG A 547 24.03 25.71 15.61
C ARG A 547 24.01 25.17 14.17
N LYS A 548 22.82 24.82 13.66
CA LYS A 548 22.63 24.31 12.29
C LYS A 548 22.13 25.35 11.30
N MET A 549 21.80 26.56 11.77
CA MET A 549 21.39 27.69 10.93
C MET A 549 22.58 28.53 10.45
N HIS A 550 23.56 27.88 9.82
CA HIS A 550 24.68 28.52 9.12
C HIS A 550 24.92 27.84 7.77
N VAL A 551 25.51 28.56 6.84
CA VAL A 551 25.92 28.04 5.54
C VAL A 551 27.21 28.72 5.09
N ASP A 552 28.15 27.90 4.63
CA ASP A 552 29.41 28.34 4.05
C ASP A 552 29.35 28.03 2.55
N ILE A 553 29.50 29.05 1.72
CA ILE A 553 29.43 28.95 0.26
C ILE A 553 30.81 29.24 -0.32
N GLU A 554 31.45 28.19 -0.81
CA GLU A 554 32.78 28.27 -1.45
C GLU A 554 32.75 28.02 -2.96
N GLN A 555 31.61 27.63 -3.52
CA GLN A 555 31.46 27.23 -4.92
C GLN A 555 30.23 27.87 -5.57
N THR A 556 30.30 28.08 -6.88
CA THR A 556 29.18 28.52 -7.71
C THR A 556 28.20 27.38 -7.99
N LYS A 557 27.04 27.70 -8.56
CA LYS A 557 26.03 26.70 -8.98
C LYS A 557 26.58 25.64 -9.96
N ASN A 558 27.64 25.96 -10.71
CA ASN A 558 28.26 25.06 -11.68
C ASN A 558 29.38 24.19 -11.08
N GLY A 559 29.61 24.28 -9.76
CA GLY A 559 30.67 23.54 -9.06
C GLY A 559 32.06 24.15 -9.19
N SER A 560 32.21 25.31 -9.83
CA SER A 560 33.48 26.06 -9.83
C SER A 560 33.71 26.72 -8.48
N ALA A 561 34.97 26.86 -8.05
CA ALA A 561 35.28 27.64 -6.86
C ALA A 561 34.78 29.09 -7.02
N LEU A 562 34.17 29.63 -5.97
CA LEU A 562 33.72 31.02 -5.94
C LEU A 562 34.95 31.93 -5.92
N SER A 563 35.04 32.86 -6.87
CA SER A 563 36.19 33.76 -6.99
C SER A 563 35.78 35.23 -6.94
N THR A 564 36.70 36.07 -6.46
CA THR A 564 36.54 37.53 -6.52
C THR A 564 36.38 38.03 -7.96
N SER A 565 36.84 37.28 -8.97
CA SER A 565 36.60 37.63 -10.38
C SER A 565 35.12 37.57 -10.77
N ASP A 566 34.34 36.70 -10.14
CA ASP A 566 32.91 36.55 -10.40
C ASP A 566 32.11 37.73 -9.84
N TRP A 567 32.73 38.50 -8.93
CA TRP A 567 32.13 39.61 -8.19
C TRP A 567 32.56 40.98 -8.69
N LYS A 568 33.23 41.08 -9.85
CA LYS A 568 33.67 42.36 -10.43
C LYS A 568 32.56 43.40 -10.57
N LEU A 569 31.35 42.95 -10.88
CA LEU A 569 30.18 43.82 -11.06
C LEU A 569 29.38 44.01 -9.78
N ILE A 570 29.46 43.04 -8.85
CA ILE A 570 28.70 43.05 -7.61
C ILE A 570 29.44 43.87 -6.56
N LEU A 571 30.74 43.59 -6.35
CA LEU A 571 31.62 44.22 -5.38
C LEU A 571 33.00 44.56 -5.99
N PRO A 572 33.13 45.62 -6.82
CA PRO A 572 34.37 45.97 -7.51
C PRO A 572 35.55 46.21 -6.56
N GLU A 573 35.32 46.81 -5.39
CA GLU A 573 36.38 47.07 -4.40
C GLU A 573 36.99 45.78 -3.84
N LEU A 574 36.20 44.69 -3.75
CA LEU A 574 36.71 43.37 -3.40
C LEU A 574 37.70 42.87 -4.45
N TYR A 575 37.34 42.96 -5.73
CA TYR A 575 38.21 42.52 -6.82
C TYR A 575 39.46 43.38 -6.97
N LYS A 576 39.35 44.71 -6.78
CA LYS A 576 40.50 45.62 -6.87
C LYS A 576 41.58 45.30 -5.83
N GLN A 577 41.17 45.04 -4.58
CA GLN A 577 42.12 44.71 -3.51
C GLN A 577 42.59 43.25 -3.54
N TYR A 578 41.73 42.33 -3.96
CA TYR A 578 42.00 40.89 -3.96
C TYR A 578 41.67 40.27 -5.33
N PRO A 579 42.46 40.53 -6.38
CA PRO A 579 42.14 40.09 -7.74
C PRO A 579 42.36 38.58 -7.95
N ASN A 580 41.35 37.90 -8.52
CA ASN A 580 41.41 36.49 -8.94
C ASN A 580 41.76 35.50 -7.83
N VAL A 581 41.32 35.77 -6.59
CA VAL A 581 41.51 34.86 -5.46
C VAL A 581 40.23 34.08 -5.17
N LYS A 582 40.36 32.94 -4.47
CA LYS A 582 39.20 32.19 -3.96
C LYS A 582 38.51 33.02 -2.87
N MET A 583 37.18 33.05 -2.90
CA MET A 583 36.36 33.69 -1.86
C MET A 583 35.38 32.69 -1.26
N MET A 584 34.92 33.00 -0.06
CA MET A 584 33.96 32.22 0.70
C MET A 584 32.94 33.17 1.32
N LEU A 585 31.67 32.79 1.27
CA LEU A 585 30.59 33.52 1.93
C LEU A 585 30.07 32.69 3.09
N ASN A 586 30.16 33.25 4.29
CA ASN A 586 29.64 32.61 5.48
C ASN A 586 28.40 33.35 5.94
N MET A 587 27.26 32.68 5.92
CA MET A 587 25.97 33.25 6.32
C MET A 587 25.46 32.52 7.55
N SER A 588 25.19 33.25 8.61
CA SER A 588 24.77 32.68 9.90
C SER A 588 23.62 33.48 10.47
N VAL A 589 22.59 32.78 10.95
CA VAL A 589 21.47 33.40 11.65
C VAL A 589 21.93 33.82 13.05
N THR A 590 21.58 35.03 13.49
CA THR A 590 22.03 35.60 14.78
C THR A 590 21.00 35.48 15.90
N SER A 591 19.72 35.25 15.57
CA SER A 591 18.62 35.03 16.50
C SER A 591 17.64 33.98 15.94
N PRO A 592 16.89 33.21 16.76
CA PRO A 592 15.89 32.27 16.25
C PRO A 592 14.86 32.98 15.34
N PRO A 593 14.67 32.52 14.09
CA PRO A 593 13.67 33.11 13.21
C PRO A 593 12.26 33.04 13.82
N ALA A 594 11.58 34.17 13.88
CA ALA A 594 10.20 34.25 14.34
C ALA A 594 9.25 33.98 13.18
N VAL A 595 8.33 33.03 13.37
CA VAL A 595 7.27 32.67 12.41
C VAL A 595 5.95 33.24 12.92
N ASN A 596 5.23 33.93 12.04
CA ASN A 596 3.89 34.46 12.27
C ASN A 596 2.94 33.91 11.21
N ILE A 597 1.83 33.28 11.61
CA ILE A 597 0.87 32.67 10.70
C ILE A 597 -0.46 33.39 10.81
N ARG A 598 -0.92 33.91 9.67
CA ARG A 598 -2.20 34.60 9.50
C ARG A 598 -3.01 33.91 8.42
N GLU A 599 -4.28 34.27 8.29
CA GLU A 599 -5.13 33.79 7.19
C GLU A 599 -4.56 34.10 5.79
N THR A 600 -3.72 35.14 5.68
CA THR A 600 -3.06 35.55 4.42
C THR A 600 -1.80 34.75 4.08
N GLY A 601 -1.29 33.92 5.00
CA GLY A 601 -0.13 33.07 4.80
C GLY A 601 0.85 33.04 5.97
N ILE A 602 2.09 32.65 5.69
CA ILE A 602 3.18 32.57 6.67
C ILE A 602 4.09 33.76 6.45
N ASP A 603 4.40 34.48 7.52
CA ASP A 603 5.39 35.55 7.55
C ASP A 603 6.50 35.21 8.54
N GLY A 604 7.68 35.78 8.32
CA GLY A 604 8.78 35.61 9.26
C GLY A 604 9.83 36.69 9.17
N ILE A 605 10.61 36.80 10.24
CA ILE A 605 11.76 37.69 10.34
C ILE A 605 12.99 36.85 10.58
N ILE A 606 14.05 37.12 9.82
CA ILE A 606 15.35 36.44 9.92
C ILE A 606 16.43 37.49 10.12
N ASP A 607 17.12 37.43 11.25
CA ASP A 607 18.34 38.20 11.48
C ASP A 607 19.55 37.39 10.99
N LEU A 608 20.22 37.90 9.96
CA LEU A 608 21.28 37.21 9.24
C LEU A 608 22.58 38.03 9.27
N GLU A 609 23.67 37.40 9.63
CA GLU A 609 25.02 37.94 9.43
C GLU A 609 25.66 37.28 8.21
N ILE A 610 26.23 38.09 7.33
CA ILE A 610 26.94 37.64 6.13
C ILE A 610 28.38 38.12 6.23
N SER A 611 29.32 37.19 6.20
CA SER A 611 30.76 37.45 6.17
C SER A 611 31.33 37.12 4.79
N ILE A 612 32.14 38.02 4.26
CA ILE A 612 32.88 37.84 3.01
C ILE A 612 34.33 37.58 3.38
N ASP A 613 34.80 36.38 3.03
CA ASP A 613 36.17 35.94 3.31
C ASP A 613 36.90 35.65 1.99
N VAL A 614 38.20 35.90 1.96
CA VAL A 614 39.07 35.62 0.81
C VAL A 614 40.26 34.79 1.23
N GLN A 615 40.73 33.90 0.36
CA GLN A 615 41.95 33.14 0.56
C GLN A 615 43.09 33.83 -0.18
N ASN A 616 43.88 34.62 0.54
CA ASN A 616 45.03 35.35 -0.01
C ASN A 616 46.34 34.70 0.47
N SER A 617 47.21 34.30 -0.45
CA SER A 617 48.49 33.65 -0.14
C SER A 617 48.37 32.44 0.81
N GLY A 618 47.29 31.66 0.67
CA GLY A 618 47.03 30.46 1.49
C GLY A 618 46.36 30.72 2.83
N VAL A 619 46.20 31.99 3.25
CA VAL A 619 45.54 32.38 4.51
C VAL A 619 44.12 32.85 4.24
N VAL A 620 43.17 32.39 5.05
CA VAL A 620 41.78 32.87 5.03
C VAL A 620 41.67 34.18 5.79
N LEU A 621 41.22 35.23 5.11
CA LEU A 621 41.07 36.57 5.66
C LEU A 621 39.61 37.02 5.51
N SER A 622 38.98 37.36 6.63
CA SER A 622 37.69 38.04 6.60
C SER A 622 37.88 39.51 6.22
N VAL A 623 37.17 39.95 5.18
CA VAL A 623 37.35 41.27 4.55
C VAL A 623 36.14 42.19 4.70
N ALA A 624 34.94 41.66 4.90
CA ALA A 624 33.76 42.44 5.22
C ALA A 624 32.73 41.60 5.98
N ARG A 625 31.92 42.26 6.81
CA ARG A 625 30.79 41.65 7.52
C ARG A 625 29.60 42.59 7.50
N MET A 626 28.45 42.07 7.09
CA MET A 626 27.18 42.79 7.04
C MET A 626 26.14 42.12 7.92
N SER A 627 25.30 42.94 8.55
CA SER A 627 24.12 42.53 9.30
C SER A 627 22.89 42.84 8.48
N THR A 628 22.01 41.86 8.30
CA THR A 628 20.80 41.96 7.48
C THR A 628 19.59 41.49 8.28
N VAL A 629 18.53 42.31 8.31
CA VAL A 629 17.22 41.91 8.80
C VAL A 629 16.34 41.63 7.59
N LEU A 630 15.85 40.40 7.45
CA LEU A 630 15.01 39.97 6.33
C LEU A 630 13.56 39.81 6.79
N GLU A 631 12.65 40.41 6.04
CA GLU A 631 11.22 40.10 6.08
C GLU A 631 10.91 39.10 4.98
N VAL A 632 10.40 37.93 5.36
CA VAL A 632 10.10 36.84 4.42
C VAL A 632 8.63 36.45 4.47
N ALA A 633 8.11 35.99 3.33
CA ALA A 633 6.85 35.27 3.28
C ALA A 633 7.12 33.80 2.95
N GLY A 634 6.47 32.91 3.68
CA GLY A 634 6.48 31.47 3.45
C GLY A 634 5.22 30.99 2.72
N THR A 635 5.37 29.89 2.01
CA THR A 635 4.28 29.07 1.50
C THR A 635 4.48 27.65 1.97
N ALA A 636 3.40 27.00 2.39
CA ALA A 636 3.38 25.57 2.68
C ALA A 636 2.83 24.82 1.46
N GLU A 637 3.39 23.65 1.19
CA GLU A 637 2.94 22.73 0.16
C GLU A 637 3.08 21.28 0.65
N ILE A 638 2.36 20.37 0.00
CA ILE A 638 2.47 18.94 0.29
C ILE A 638 3.24 18.29 -0.84
N ALA A 639 4.46 17.87 -0.53
CA ALA A 639 5.33 17.14 -1.44
C ALA A 639 5.35 15.68 -1.00
N GLU A 640 4.72 14.81 -1.80
CA GLU A 640 4.51 13.38 -1.48
C GLU A 640 3.70 13.21 -0.18
N ASN A 641 4.37 12.95 0.94
CA ASN A 641 3.79 12.81 2.29
C ASN A 641 4.44 13.79 3.30
N ASN A 642 5.17 14.80 2.81
CA ASN A 642 5.87 15.76 3.63
C ASN A 642 5.20 17.13 3.53
N LEU A 643 5.12 17.82 4.67
CA LEU A 643 4.86 19.25 4.71
C LEU A 643 6.14 19.98 4.29
N ALA A 644 6.18 20.39 3.03
CA ALA A 644 7.26 21.17 2.45
C ALA A 644 6.88 22.65 2.45
N GLY A 645 7.84 23.49 2.11
CA GLY A 645 7.57 24.90 1.93
C GLY A 645 8.63 25.63 1.13
N SER A 646 8.36 26.89 0.88
CA SER A 646 9.30 27.82 0.25
C SER A 646 9.16 29.21 0.84
N LEU A 647 10.25 29.97 0.82
CA LEU A 647 10.33 31.36 1.22
C LEU A 647 10.51 32.27 0.00
N ARG A 648 9.95 33.47 0.11
CA ARG A 648 10.24 34.64 -0.72
C ARG A 648 10.65 35.80 0.19
N ILE A 649 11.51 36.67 -0.29
CA ILE A 649 11.85 37.92 0.41
C ILE A 649 10.74 38.94 0.11
N LYS A 650 10.18 39.56 1.15
CA LYS A 650 9.28 40.71 1.05
C LYS A 650 10.07 42.02 1.05
N GLY A 651 11.08 42.07 1.91
CA GLY A 651 11.97 43.20 2.08
C GLY A 651 13.16 42.82 2.94
N PHE A 652 14.20 43.63 2.93
CA PHE A 652 15.33 43.48 3.82
C PHE A 652 15.96 44.83 4.09
N ASN A 653 16.75 44.92 5.16
CA ASN A 653 17.62 46.04 5.42
C ASN A 653 19.02 45.52 5.79
N ALA A 654 20.01 45.84 4.95
CA ALA A 654 21.39 45.46 5.17
C ALA A 654 22.25 46.65 5.62
N THR A 655 23.10 46.42 6.62
CA THR A 655 24.07 47.39 7.10
C THR A 655 25.45 46.74 7.20
N MET A 656 26.50 47.49 6.88
CA MET A 656 27.87 47.00 7.03
C MET A 656 28.30 47.12 8.49
N THR A 657 28.62 46.00 9.13
CA THR A 657 29.14 45.99 10.51
C THR A 657 30.59 46.48 10.52
N TRP A 658 31.41 45.99 9.59
CA TRP A 658 32.75 46.49 9.32
C TRP A 658 33.24 46.04 7.93
N SER A 659 34.19 46.77 7.36
CA SER A 659 34.76 46.50 6.03
C SER A 659 36.23 46.89 5.98
N LYS A 660 37.10 46.00 5.49
CA LYS A 660 38.49 46.33 5.11
C LYS A 660 38.59 46.86 3.68
N LEU A 661 37.48 46.83 2.93
CA LEU A 661 37.38 47.35 1.56
C LEU A 661 37.22 48.88 1.53
N GLY A 662 37.14 49.52 2.71
CA GLY A 662 36.84 50.94 2.88
C GLY A 662 35.35 51.19 3.15
N ASP A 663 34.99 52.47 3.21
CA ASP A 663 33.61 52.92 3.44
C ASP A 663 32.78 52.78 2.16
N LEU A 664 31.76 51.94 2.21
CA LEU A 664 30.81 51.72 1.12
C LEU A 664 29.52 52.50 1.38
N GLN A 665 28.96 53.11 0.33
CA GLN A 665 27.68 53.82 0.45
C GLN A 665 26.54 52.88 0.84
N ALA A 666 25.59 53.36 1.63
CA ALA A 666 24.47 52.55 2.13
C ALA A 666 23.66 51.88 1.00
N ASN A 667 23.28 52.63 -0.04
CA ASN A 667 22.52 52.08 -1.18
C ASN A 667 23.26 50.92 -1.85
N TYR A 668 24.58 51.06 -1.97
CA TYR A 668 25.42 50.06 -2.59
C TYR A 668 25.51 48.77 -1.74
N ILE A 669 25.52 48.90 -0.41
CA ILE A 669 25.43 47.75 0.50
C ILE A 669 24.11 47.00 0.30
N GLN A 670 23.00 47.71 0.09
CA GLN A 670 21.71 47.09 -0.18
C GLN A 670 21.73 46.31 -1.50
N ASP A 671 22.30 46.86 -2.58
CA ASP A 671 22.40 46.17 -3.88
C ASP A 671 23.23 44.88 -3.80
N VAL A 672 24.36 44.94 -3.08
CA VAL A 672 25.22 43.77 -2.82
C VAL A 672 24.47 42.72 -2.02
N ALA A 673 23.84 43.12 -0.91
CA ALA A 673 23.06 42.22 -0.07
C ALA A 673 21.92 41.57 -0.86
N SER A 674 21.15 42.35 -1.64
CA SER A 674 20.09 41.83 -2.52
C SER A 674 20.60 40.70 -3.41
N THR A 675 21.73 40.93 -4.08
CA THR A 675 22.33 39.95 -4.99
C THR A 675 22.68 38.65 -4.27
N ILE A 676 23.27 38.75 -3.06
CA ILE A 676 23.62 37.58 -2.23
C ILE A 676 22.35 36.83 -1.81
N LEU A 677 21.36 37.57 -1.33
CA LEU A 677 20.14 37.01 -0.78
C LEU A 677 19.33 36.27 -1.86
N GLU A 678 19.17 36.87 -3.04
CA GLU A 678 18.40 36.28 -4.14
C GLU A 678 19.14 35.15 -4.86
N SER A 679 20.45 35.31 -5.08
CA SER A 679 21.21 34.36 -5.90
C SER A 679 21.71 33.14 -5.13
N LEU A 680 21.94 33.28 -3.83
CA LEU A 680 22.62 32.29 -2.99
C LEU A 680 21.79 31.86 -1.78
N PHE A 681 21.32 32.79 -0.95
CA PHE A 681 20.59 32.46 0.28
C PHE A 681 19.24 31.79 -0.01
N LEU A 682 18.36 32.44 -0.79
CA LEU A 682 17.02 31.93 -1.10
C LEU A 682 17.04 30.54 -1.74
N PRO A 683 17.86 30.28 -2.79
CA PRO A 683 17.94 28.95 -3.38
C PRO A 683 18.38 27.87 -2.39
N TYR A 684 19.36 28.18 -1.52
CA TYR A 684 19.83 27.23 -0.51
C TYR A 684 18.74 26.89 0.51
N VAL A 685 18.08 27.91 1.06
CA VAL A 685 17.01 27.72 2.06
C VAL A 685 15.81 26.99 1.44
N ASN A 686 15.38 27.38 0.25
CA ASN A 686 14.26 26.73 -0.44
C ASN A 686 14.58 25.27 -0.82
N ALA A 687 15.82 24.94 -1.17
CA ALA A 687 16.23 23.56 -1.40
C ALA A 687 16.15 22.71 -0.11
N ARG A 688 16.36 23.31 1.07
CA ARG A 688 16.19 22.63 2.36
C ARG A 688 14.72 22.49 2.73
N LEU A 689 13.93 23.55 2.63
CA LEU A 689 12.50 23.54 2.96
C LEU A 689 11.69 22.62 2.04
N LYS A 690 12.09 22.47 0.77
CA LYS A 690 11.48 21.55 -0.18
C LYS A 690 11.59 20.07 0.21
N ARG A 691 12.58 19.69 1.04
CA ARG A 691 12.67 18.33 1.59
C ARG A 691 11.46 18.03 2.50
N GLY A 692 10.97 19.06 3.18
CA GLY A 692 9.80 19.03 4.04
C GLY A 692 9.97 18.19 5.30
N PHE A 693 8.94 18.27 6.15
CA PHE A 693 8.81 17.47 7.36
C PHE A 693 7.82 16.34 7.12
N PRO A 694 8.16 15.08 7.46
CA PRO A 694 7.26 13.98 7.23
C PRO A 694 6.03 14.11 8.12
N LEU A 695 4.86 14.18 7.50
CA LEU A 695 3.60 14.16 8.23
C LEU A 695 3.41 12.78 8.88
N PRO A 696 2.59 12.66 9.94
CA PRO A 696 2.35 11.42 10.67
C PRO A 696 1.53 10.38 9.88
N PHE A 697 1.77 10.24 8.58
CA PHE A 697 1.18 9.20 7.74
C PHE A 697 2.03 7.94 7.77
N THR A 698 1.37 6.78 7.89
CA THR A 698 2.06 5.49 7.92
C THR A 698 2.33 4.95 6.53
N HIS A 699 3.40 4.18 6.38
CA HIS A 699 3.71 3.43 5.16
C HIS A 699 2.56 2.50 4.74
N GLY A 700 2.13 2.60 3.48
CA GLY A 700 1.04 1.81 2.88
C GLY A 700 -0.20 2.63 2.53
N PHE A 701 -0.24 3.89 2.93
CA PHE A 701 -1.30 4.84 2.61
C PHE A 701 -0.74 6.01 1.81
N LYS A 702 -1.52 6.45 0.83
CA LYS A 702 -1.25 7.65 0.04
C LYS A 702 -2.29 8.69 0.40
N ILE A 703 -1.84 9.91 0.61
CA ILE A 703 -2.72 11.06 0.72
C ILE A 703 -3.14 11.52 -0.68
N LYS A 704 -4.39 11.94 -0.81
CA LYS A 704 -4.96 12.50 -2.04
C LYS A 704 -5.85 13.68 -1.71
N ASN A 705 -6.08 14.54 -2.71
CA ASN A 705 -6.94 15.71 -2.58
C ASN A 705 -6.59 16.58 -1.38
N THR A 706 -5.29 16.77 -1.15
CA THR A 706 -4.80 17.49 0.01
C THR A 706 -5.01 18.99 -0.17
N GLU A 707 -5.51 19.64 0.87
CA GLU A 707 -5.75 21.07 0.96
C GLU A 707 -5.03 21.64 2.17
N ILE A 708 -4.45 22.84 2.02
CA ILE A 708 -3.84 23.57 3.12
C ILE A 708 -4.67 24.83 3.34
N VAL A 709 -5.07 25.04 4.59
CA VAL A 709 -5.81 26.22 5.03
C VAL A 709 -4.97 26.94 6.07
N TYR A 710 -4.74 28.23 5.87
CA TYR A 710 -4.11 29.10 6.85
C TYR A 710 -5.17 29.69 7.78
N VAL A 711 -4.90 29.71 9.08
CA VAL A 711 -5.73 30.35 10.09
C VAL A 711 -4.84 31.18 11.01
N GLU A 712 -5.44 32.06 11.81
CA GLU A 712 -4.66 32.80 12.80
C GLU A 712 -3.92 31.84 13.75
N ASN A 713 -2.60 32.02 13.84
CA ASN A 713 -1.67 31.21 14.63
C ASN A 713 -1.60 29.72 14.23
N GLY A 714 -1.87 29.34 12.97
CA GLY A 714 -1.68 27.96 12.55
C GLY A 714 -2.03 27.62 11.11
N ILE A 715 -1.73 26.39 10.72
CA ILE A 715 -2.14 25.79 9.44
C ILE A 715 -2.93 24.51 9.67
N MET A 716 -3.84 24.22 8.76
CA MET A 716 -4.55 22.95 8.71
C MET A 716 -4.31 22.26 7.37
N VAL A 717 -3.88 21.01 7.41
CA VAL A 717 -3.72 20.14 6.25
C VAL A 717 -4.89 19.15 6.22
N GLY A 718 -5.87 19.35 5.35
CA GLY A 718 -6.98 18.43 5.11
C GLY A 718 -6.64 17.46 3.99
N SER A 719 -6.92 16.15 4.14
CA SER A 719 -6.63 15.18 3.09
C SER A 719 -7.57 13.98 3.09
N ASP A 720 -7.80 13.42 1.90
CA ASP A 720 -8.36 12.09 1.73
C ASP A 720 -7.24 11.05 1.82
N VAL A 721 -7.61 9.83 2.22
CA VAL A 721 -6.66 8.72 2.39
C VAL A 721 -7.05 7.58 1.44
N ALA A 722 -6.06 7.02 0.76
CA ALA A 722 -6.24 5.88 -0.13
C ALA A 722 -5.19 4.80 0.14
N PHE A 723 -5.53 3.55 -0.18
CA PHE A 723 -4.58 2.44 -0.18
C PHE A 723 -3.52 2.64 -1.27
N GLY A 724 -2.25 2.47 -0.87
CA GLY A 724 -1.08 2.74 -1.69
C GLY A 724 -0.66 1.62 -2.62
#